data_AF-A0A954AMA4-F1
#
_entry.id   AF-A0A954AMA4-F1
#
_cell.length_a   1.000
_cell.length_b   1.000
_cell.length_c   1.000
_cell.angle_alpha   90.00
_cell.angle_beta   90.00
_cell.angle_gamma   90.00
#
_symmetry.space_group_name_H-M   'P 1'
#
loop_
_entity.id
_entity.type
_entity.pdbx_description
1 polymer ?
#
loop_
_entity_poly.entity_id
_entity_poly.type
_entity_poly.pdbx_seq_one_letter_code
_entity_poly.pdbx_strand_id
1 'polypeptide(L)'
;MRQHHLVVATVVSRITSAAVRGLTARFGIVGFLLAAPLVAQHPTNLRSQMRLLGSTEHAREVLVPPVETERGKSPQHEPRRVVPYFDAGLPQPVGGPSDMKTGAAGPLAGPCDPYLFKHSEMTVGTFLDRSLLGEPSVSFRGNTNPTSTQAFATGNKWAALSTDSGASWSSVDPFSKFSSLDGGFCCDQRTMYASETDMTFWYLQYKYSSSTKRGSVRVAYCRGSELDNARFPFSKIFDPQFFGRPSGEWLDFPDVAISRKRIWFTSNIFDAARNYKATVIWSMKLSEVHGTTPVNFLMTTTVDIRLTQGAEDTMYAACHGANTSTLHVYKFADEDMSHADFDVTVPAWTDGDRGKFVSKAPNGTNWLGRYDGYITAGYALPNAGEYGFGWASRPQTNRSHVFCRFARIRESDDKLIAAQDIYNNNYAIAYPATHGNSAGGIGYVVAAGGSNLNPQSYCGIVDECYPSFFNQLFWSFTGTDSSPANEEWGDYFTVQPHPVRTTMFVGTGMGIQTVFLVKDQIPEFAWFGRNHDSKYWIPVSIGSKYIAADKSVHAFEGVPVACTKDKRDRTSITTNGYAVYDASVPITLTAPKSHKIGNDVYEFSYWNNRTKPWGDYAYSTNPSLSISSTGTRDDQCVAVYKKTRQLVITSRGPTSGVPITTSIVDATGNGTGPTPLTRYYWRTVALDAPDYHTATNIWKFERWWVNGKPQSVGNTRFVVREDDTSLGNGTITLEAEYSGIYRVTPWPGASPVDQGWGDHVVAVGDMDRDGYGDYGVSAPFADKSKGADSGVVSFYSGKTQKWFHAVEGPVAGAKIGTSLVGADFDQDGYDDVMLGGAGAYSGWASNIYWVSGRTRALARVWGDSNAIAEHLAVGYFNADKYPDVVANYGTNSIQALGWSTGRIWLVKTAGKIGSLAVLGDRDGDGFSDVLVGIPSYSNNAGRIELRSGRNGSLINSMNGAAGSELGYAVAAIGDVNKNWVPDFAVGAPGSSNGGGLVRLIDGYSFAFLSSRTGTDRFGSALAGVGDFVGDGIPDVMAADAKGVVRVLRGVDATRIYLELPGGPTFGRSLAAIDTNGDSIRDLIIGEPTANSGTLWCYDKATVSGPSRWTRYGATCKGSANTYARILGAPSTQTSPEYLDGAQARLGSAIRIYVRGGARNSVGVLRLGAVRNELPLDGIGMPGCVHLVHNIVAFGRATDRNGAAGFGPLTIPNDTRYIGGDVLWQWVLVDPAANAFGLTMSDAAAMRIGAKR
;
A
#
# COMPACT_ATOMS: atom_id res chain seq x y z
N MET A 1 4.08 -41.80 -3.83
CA MET A 1 3.56 -42.17 -2.49
C MET A 1 4.12 -41.18 -1.48
N ARG A 2 3.37 -40.89 -0.40
CA ARG A 2 3.70 -39.96 0.72
C ARG A 2 3.83 -38.45 0.37
N GLN A 3 3.07 -37.63 1.12
CA GLN A 3 3.31 -36.21 1.49
C GLN A 3 3.33 -35.14 0.35
N HIS A 4 3.02 -33.85 0.54
CA HIS A 4 2.13 -33.14 1.51
C HIS A 4 1.63 -31.81 0.89
N HIS A 5 0.83 -31.05 1.66
CA HIS A 5 -0.06 -29.92 1.31
C HIS A 5 0.57 -28.56 0.89
N LEU A 6 -0.26 -27.73 0.22
CA LEU A 6 -0.50 -26.25 0.31
C LEU A 6 0.62 -25.15 0.32
N VAL A 7 0.48 -24.18 -0.61
CA VAL A 7 0.22 -22.70 -0.44
C VAL A 7 1.24 -21.72 0.24
N VAL A 8 1.95 -20.93 -0.62
CA VAL A 8 2.20 -19.44 -0.76
C VAL A 8 2.30 -18.39 0.39
N ALA A 9 3.49 -17.72 0.44
CA ALA A 9 3.96 -16.28 0.32
C ALA A 9 3.46 -14.96 1.06
N THR A 10 4.38 -13.95 1.08
CA THR A 10 4.25 -12.44 0.86
C THR A 10 4.12 -11.33 1.98
N VAL A 11 4.82 -10.15 1.80
CA VAL A 11 4.55 -8.67 2.15
C VAL A 11 5.31 -7.89 3.34
N VAL A 12 5.23 -6.50 3.54
CA VAL A 12 6.33 -5.33 3.40
C VAL A 12 6.01 -4.23 4.68
N SER A 13 6.89 -3.67 5.65
CA SER A 13 7.36 -2.17 6.03
C SER A 13 7.01 -0.83 7.01
N ARG A 14 7.55 0.52 6.84
CA ARG A 14 7.45 2.03 7.46
C ARG A 14 8.66 2.91 8.13
N ILE A 15 8.58 4.31 8.21
CA ILE A 15 9.38 5.41 8.92
C ILE A 15 8.88 6.94 8.69
N THR A 16 9.40 8.06 9.32
CA THR A 16 8.86 9.53 9.33
C THR A 16 9.49 10.71 10.17
N SER A 17 9.09 12.03 10.01
CA SER A 17 8.22 12.84 10.98
C SER A 17 8.05 14.43 10.95
N ALA A 18 7.81 15.15 12.09
CA ALA A 18 6.85 16.31 12.29
C ALA A 18 7.29 17.62 13.10
N ALA A 19 6.35 18.45 13.67
CA ALA A 19 6.59 19.84 14.18
C ALA A 19 5.79 20.35 15.45
N VAL A 20 6.12 21.58 15.97
CA VAL A 20 5.46 22.53 16.97
C VAL A 20 6.44 23.04 18.10
N ARG A 21 6.07 23.99 18.99
CA ARG A 21 6.94 24.86 19.87
C ARG A 21 6.24 25.23 21.21
N GLY A 22 6.83 25.79 22.29
CA GLY A 22 8.21 26.22 22.65
C GLY A 22 8.33 27.71 23.11
N LEU A 23 8.76 28.03 24.36
CA LEU A 23 8.74 29.43 24.91
C LEU A 23 9.66 29.76 26.16
N THR A 24 9.81 31.07 26.46
CA THR A 24 10.30 31.79 27.68
C THR A 24 11.79 31.83 28.17
N ALA A 25 12.34 33.07 28.19
CA ALA A 25 13.17 33.72 29.25
C ALA A 25 14.73 33.93 29.14
N ARG A 26 15.08 35.15 28.66
CA ARG A 26 16.13 36.12 29.14
C ARG A 26 17.65 36.01 28.77
N PHE A 27 18.23 37.22 28.64
CA PHE A 27 19.64 37.65 28.44
C PHE A 27 20.31 37.28 27.09
N GLY A 28 20.97 38.21 26.37
CA GLY A 28 21.04 39.67 26.54
C GLY A 28 21.96 40.40 25.52
N ILE A 29 21.59 41.63 25.12
CA ILE A 29 22.28 42.56 24.16
C ILE A 29 22.51 41.96 22.74
N VAL A 30 22.76 42.65 21.61
CA VAL A 30 22.93 44.06 21.14
C VAL A 30 22.13 44.19 19.80
N GLY A 31 21.63 45.33 19.31
CA GLY A 31 21.56 46.73 19.76
C GLY A 31 21.82 47.73 18.60
N PHE A 32 21.07 48.86 18.56
CA PHE A 32 21.02 49.89 17.48
C PHE A 32 20.46 49.42 16.11
N LEU A 33 19.52 50.09 15.42
CA LEU A 33 18.70 51.32 15.60
C LEU A 33 17.33 51.10 14.83
N LEU A 34 16.35 52.00 14.66
CA LEU A 34 16.23 53.44 14.91
C LEU A 34 14.84 53.84 15.47
N ALA A 35 13.85 54.16 14.61
CA ALA A 35 12.49 54.63 14.92
C ALA A 35 11.52 54.25 13.75
N ALA A 36 10.20 54.01 13.88
CA ALA A 36 9.14 54.39 14.84
C ALA A 36 8.53 55.80 14.62
N PRO A 37 7.29 56.10 15.08
CA PRO A 37 6.04 55.29 15.05
C PRO A 37 4.77 56.15 14.73
N LEU A 38 3.55 55.57 14.78
CA LEU A 38 2.31 56.04 15.48
C LEU A 38 1.08 55.16 15.05
N VAL A 39 0.31 54.53 15.95
CA VAL A 39 -0.91 55.02 16.66
C VAL A 39 -2.18 55.14 15.78
N ALA A 40 -3.42 54.78 16.18
CA ALA A 40 -4.03 53.67 16.94
C ALA A 40 -5.55 53.99 17.20
N GLN A 41 -6.28 53.05 17.82
CA GLN A 41 -7.61 53.19 18.49
C GLN A 41 -8.92 52.87 17.74
N HIS A 42 -9.94 52.64 18.57
CA HIS A 42 -11.24 51.95 18.43
C HIS A 42 -12.41 52.93 18.84
N PRO A 43 -13.71 52.56 18.95
CA PRO A 43 -14.59 51.61 18.22
C PRO A 43 -16.05 52.14 17.95
N THR A 44 -16.98 51.21 17.63
CA THR A 44 -18.45 51.19 17.97
C THR A 44 -19.52 52.09 17.27
N ASN A 45 -20.33 51.44 16.40
CA ASN A 45 -21.80 51.24 16.47
C ASN A 45 -22.89 52.35 16.36
N LEU A 46 -23.99 51.95 15.69
CA LEU A 46 -25.45 52.30 15.82
C LEU A 46 -26.15 53.41 14.97
N ARG A 47 -26.75 52.94 13.85
CA ARG A 47 -28.16 53.15 13.36
C ARG A 47 -28.84 54.55 13.24
N SER A 48 -29.05 54.96 11.98
CA SER A 48 -30.37 54.99 11.26
C SER A 48 -31.09 56.32 10.90
N GLN A 49 -31.84 56.24 9.77
CA GLN A 49 -32.80 57.21 9.15
C GLN A 49 -32.18 58.44 8.42
N MET A 50 -32.81 59.08 7.42
CA MET A 50 -34.22 59.06 6.92
C MET A 50 -34.37 59.15 5.36
N ARG A 51 -35.57 59.50 4.85
CA ARG A 51 -36.11 59.45 3.45
C ARG A 51 -35.77 60.72 2.59
N LEU A 52 -36.21 60.99 1.32
CA LEU A 52 -37.56 60.85 0.68
C LEU A 52 -37.60 61.20 -0.85
N LEU A 53 -38.78 60.96 -1.49
CA LEU A 53 -39.31 61.37 -2.84
C LEU A 53 -38.95 60.48 -4.07
N GLY A 54 -39.86 60.16 -5.02
CA GLY A 54 -41.35 60.29 -5.05
C GLY A 54 -42.03 59.98 -6.42
N SER A 55 -43.33 59.57 -6.41
CA SER A 55 -44.37 59.55 -7.50
C SER A 55 -44.16 58.69 -8.79
N THR A 56 -45.15 58.08 -9.47
CA THR A 56 -46.61 57.82 -9.24
C THR A 56 -47.16 56.70 -10.17
N GLU A 57 -48.06 55.84 -9.66
CA GLU A 57 -49.31 55.24 -10.26
C GLU A 57 -49.33 54.67 -11.71
N HIS A 58 -49.95 53.51 -12.05
CA HIS A 58 -50.66 52.39 -11.34
C HIS A 58 -50.83 51.22 -12.37
N ALA A 59 -51.63 50.13 -12.30
CA ALA A 59 -52.69 49.64 -11.39
C ALA A 59 -52.89 48.09 -11.41
N ARG A 60 -53.60 47.62 -10.36
CA ARG A 60 -54.64 46.54 -10.22
C ARG A 60 -55.03 45.69 -11.46
N GLU A 61 -55.33 44.37 -11.37
CA GLU A 61 -55.73 43.43 -10.28
C GLU A 61 -55.08 42.02 -10.49
N VAL A 62 -54.95 41.06 -9.56
CA VAL A 62 -55.09 40.98 -8.07
C VAL A 62 -54.33 39.71 -7.59
N LEU A 63 -53.52 39.82 -6.51
CA LEU A 63 -52.87 38.74 -5.70
C LEU A 63 -51.98 37.70 -6.46
N VAL A 64 -50.81 37.25 -5.98
CA VAL A 64 -50.19 37.22 -4.64
C VAL A 64 -48.70 37.67 -4.71
N PRO A 65 -48.20 38.50 -3.77
CA PRO A 65 -46.80 38.98 -3.72
C PRO A 65 -45.85 38.03 -2.92
N PRO A 66 -44.52 38.28 -2.87
CA PRO A 66 -43.52 37.20 -2.96
C PRO A 66 -43.20 36.49 -1.63
N VAL A 67 -42.85 35.21 -1.76
CA VAL A 67 -42.20 34.40 -0.73
C VAL A 67 -40.72 34.20 -1.11
N GLU A 68 -39.86 34.15 -0.10
CA GLU A 68 -38.44 33.82 -0.24
C GLU A 68 -38.28 32.47 -0.96
N THR A 69 -37.37 32.37 -1.94
CA THR A 69 -37.09 31.09 -2.59
C THR A 69 -36.36 30.16 -1.62
N GLU A 70 -37.13 29.30 -0.96
CA GLU A 70 -36.62 28.20 -0.14
C GLU A 70 -35.45 27.50 -0.86
N ARG A 71 -34.38 27.19 -0.12
CA ARG A 71 -33.46 26.12 -0.53
C ARG A 71 -34.14 24.77 -0.29
N GLY A 72 -35.21 24.55 -1.06
CA GLY A 72 -36.10 23.40 -0.99
C GLY A 72 -35.41 22.13 -1.43
N LYS A 73 -34.73 21.49 -0.47
CA LYS A 73 -34.46 20.05 -0.38
C LYS A 73 -34.23 19.37 -1.73
N SER A 74 -32.96 19.36 -2.16
CA SER A 74 -32.46 18.21 -2.91
C SER A 74 -32.83 16.93 -2.14
N PRO A 75 -33.35 15.88 -2.79
CA PRO A 75 -33.54 14.60 -2.12
C PRO A 75 -32.17 14.07 -1.75
N GLN A 76 -31.79 14.26 -0.48
CA GLN A 76 -30.63 13.59 0.09
C GLN A 76 -30.79 12.09 -0.17
N HIS A 77 -29.73 11.44 -0.64
CA HIS A 77 -29.54 10.06 -0.19
C HIS A 77 -29.53 10.14 1.34
N GLU A 78 -30.48 9.51 2.02
CA GLU A 78 -30.30 9.29 3.45
C GLU A 78 -28.97 8.52 3.60
N PRO A 79 -27.98 9.06 4.34
CA PRO A 79 -26.85 8.24 4.72
C PRO A 79 -27.42 7.03 5.48
N ARG A 80 -26.83 5.84 5.30
CA ARG A 80 -27.11 4.74 6.24
C ARG A 80 -26.85 5.30 7.63
N ARG A 81 -27.86 5.19 8.51
CA ARG A 81 -27.94 6.04 9.70
C ARG A 81 -26.74 5.78 10.60
N VAL A 82 -25.87 6.77 10.71
CA VAL A 82 -24.90 6.87 11.80
C VAL A 82 -25.65 6.63 13.10
N VAL A 83 -25.07 5.79 13.97
CA VAL A 83 -25.56 5.47 15.32
C VAL A 83 -26.07 6.74 16.00
N PRO A 84 -27.40 6.95 16.13
CA PRO A 84 -27.94 8.28 16.43
C PRO A 84 -27.33 8.96 17.65
N TYR A 85 -26.97 10.22 17.46
CA TYR A 85 -26.59 11.11 18.54
C TYR A 85 -27.79 11.30 19.49
N PHE A 86 -27.70 10.71 20.68
CA PHE A 86 -28.52 11.10 21.82
C PHE A 86 -27.89 12.35 22.44
N ASP A 87 -28.70 13.31 22.89
CA ASP A 87 -28.17 14.52 23.53
C ASP A 87 -27.36 14.20 24.80
N ALA A 88 -26.23 14.89 24.96
CA ALA A 88 -25.33 14.75 26.07
C ALA A 88 -25.92 15.38 27.36
N GLY A 89 -26.95 14.74 27.95
CA GLY A 89 -27.72 15.41 29.01
C GLY A 89 -28.76 14.62 29.81
N LEU A 90 -28.79 13.28 29.79
CA LEU A 90 -29.58 12.50 30.76
C LEU A 90 -28.84 11.24 31.25
N PRO A 91 -28.96 10.86 32.54
CA PRO A 91 -28.49 9.56 33.01
C PRO A 91 -29.32 8.44 32.37
N GLN A 92 -28.67 7.29 32.11
CA GLN A 92 -29.34 6.06 31.66
C GLN A 92 -30.54 5.72 32.55
N PRO A 93 -31.64 5.15 32.00
CA PRO A 93 -32.86 4.85 32.75
C PRO A 93 -32.62 4.08 34.05
N VAL A 94 -33.43 4.36 35.07
CA VAL A 94 -33.38 3.69 36.38
C VAL A 94 -34.04 2.32 36.28
N GLY A 95 -33.30 1.38 35.69
CA GLY A 95 -33.75 0.01 35.42
C GLY A 95 -32.67 -0.72 34.62
N GLY A 96 -32.06 -1.73 35.25
CA GLY A 96 -31.08 -2.58 34.59
C GLY A 96 -31.71 -3.43 33.48
N PRO A 97 -30.89 -4.16 32.70
CA PRO A 97 -31.38 -5.07 31.68
C PRO A 97 -32.40 -6.06 32.22
N SER A 98 -33.46 -6.31 31.43
CA SER A 98 -34.16 -7.59 31.50
C SER A 98 -33.17 -8.73 31.24
N ASP A 99 -33.41 -9.91 31.81
CA ASP A 99 -32.44 -11.00 31.84
C ASP A 99 -31.80 -11.36 30.49
N MET A 100 -30.56 -11.87 30.59
CA MET A 100 -29.69 -12.18 29.47
C MET A 100 -30.40 -13.02 28.39
N LYS A 101 -30.29 -12.62 27.12
CA LYS A 101 -30.75 -13.42 25.98
C LYS A 101 -29.84 -14.64 25.79
N THR A 102 -30.04 -15.68 26.59
CA THR A 102 -29.28 -16.94 26.52
C THR A 102 -29.76 -17.80 25.35
N GLY A 103 -29.12 -17.67 24.19
CA GLY A 103 -29.28 -18.62 23.09
C GLY A 103 -28.90 -18.06 21.72
N ALA A 104 -28.33 -18.92 20.88
CA ALA A 104 -28.21 -18.64 19.45
C ALA A 104 -29.61 -18.48 18.84
N ALA A 105 -29.79 -17.49 17.97
CA ALA A 105 -31.12 -17.13 17.47
C ALA A 105 -31.73 -18.28 16.64
N GLY A 106 -32.85 -18.83 17.12
CA GLY A 106 -33.55 -19.95 16.50
C GLY A 106 -34.16 -19.62 15.13
N PRO A 107 -34.81 -20.59 14.46
CA PRO A 107 -35.29 -20.45 13.07
C PRO A 107 -36.39 -19.39 12.84
N LEU A 108 -36.78 -18.63 13.87
CA LEU A 108 -37.71 -17.50 13.81
C LEU A 108 -37.03 -16.13 14.00
N ALA A 109 -35.69 -16.08 14.02
CA ALA A 109 -34.90 -14.86 14.23
C ALA A 109 -35.27 -13.72 13.25
N GLY A 110 -35.48 -12.52 13.79
CA GLY A 110 -35.72 -11.30 13.03
C GLY A 110 -34.45 -10.72 12.40
N PRO A 111 -34.55 -9.79 11.44
CA PRO A 111 -33.39 -9.22 10.75
C PRO A 111 -32.31 -8.64 11.68
N CYS A 112 -32.72 -7.90 12.72
CA CYS A 112 -31.79 -7.26 13.65
C CYS A 112 -31.32 -8.15 14.81
N ASP A 113 -31.78 -9.41 14.91
CA ASP A 113 -31.30 -10.28 15.97
C ASP A 113 -29.82 -10.63 15.79
N PRO A 114 -29.04 -10.69 16.88
CA PRO A 114 -27.63 -11.07 16.81
C PRO A 114 -27.46 -12.55 16.48
N TYR A 115 -26.34 -12.90 15.86
CA TYR A 115 -26.05 -14.25 15.39
C TYR A 115 -24.58 -14.62 15.63
N LEU A 116 -24.36 -15.84 16.13
CA LEU A 116 -23.05 -16.45 16.32
C LEU A 116 -22.76 -17.36 15.13
N PHE A 117 -21.67 -17.10 14.40
CA PHE A 117 -21.29 -17.81 13.18
C PHE A 117 -20.26 -18.92 13.43
N LYS A 118 -19.42 -18.76 14.46
CA LYS A 118 -18.55 -19.81 14.99
C LYS A 118 -18.21 -19.52 16.45
N HIS A 119 -17.99 -20.57 17.21
CA HIS A 119 -17.36 -20.58 18.53
C HIS A 119 -16.42 -21.79 18.63
N SER A 120 -15.31 -21.65 19.36
CA SER A 120 -14.40 -22.77 19.70
C SER A 120 -13.59 -22.46 20.96
N GLU A 121 -13.26 -23.51 21.73
CA GLU A 121 -12.21 -23.43 22.74
C GLU A 121 -10.82 -23.43 22.07
N MET A 122 -9.87 -22.68 22.59
CA MET A 122 -8.48 -22.65 22.11
C MET A 122 -7.62 -23.77 22.75
N THR A 123 -8.22 -24.94 23.03
CA THR A 123 -7.63 -26.00 23.85
C THR A 123 -6.63 -26.87 23.07
N VAL A 124 -5.35 -26.84 23.46
CA VAL A 124 -4.32 -27.78 22.99
C VAL A 124 -3.56 -28.35 24.19
N GLY A 125 -3.26 -29.66 24.16
CA GLY A 125 -2.99 -30.51 25.34
C GLY A 125 -1.67 -30.30 26.13
N THR A 126 -1.15 -29.08 26.24
CA THR A 126 -0.11 -28.66 27.21
C THR A 126 -0.27 -27.19 27.67
N PHE A 127 -1.36 -26.50 27.33
CA PHE A 127 -1.54 -25.08 27.63
C PHE A 127 -1.86 -24.80 29.10
N LEU A 128 -2.76 -25.59 29.68
CA LEU A 128 -3.30 -25.40 31.03
C LEU A 128 -2.18 -25.48 32.09
N ASP A 129 -1.28 -26.46 31.94
CA ASP A 129 -0.06 -26.64 32.76
C ASP A 129 0.87 -25.41 32.84
N ARG A 130 0.70 -24.41 31.96
CA ARG A 130 1.58 -23.24 31.84
C ARG A 130 1.01 -21.94 32.39
N SER A 131 -0.30 -21.80 32.58
CA SER A 131 -0.88 -20.58 33.18
C SER A 131 -2.30 -20.77 33.72
N LEU A 132 -2.49 -20.43 35.00
CA LEU A 132 -3.80 -20.27 35.65
C LEU A 132 -4.57 -19.02 35.15
N LEU A 133 -3.89 -18.18 34.35
CA LEU A 133 -4.31 -16.87 33.89
C LEU A 133 -4.19 -16.82 32.36
N GLY A 134 -5.34 -16.76 31.68
CA GLY A 134 -5.46 -17.01 30.25
C GLY A 134 -5.16 -15.78 29.40
N GLU A 135 -5.85 -14.68 29.66
CA GLU A 135 -5.67 -13.37 29.00
C GLU A 135 -5.57 -13.41 27.46
N PRO A 136 -6.57 -14.01 26.77
CA PRO A 136 -6.48 -14.25 25.34
C PRO A 136 -6.58 -12.96 24.50
N SER A 137 -5.65 -12.83 23.56
CA SER A 137 -5.66 -11.88 22.45
C SER A 137 -5.65 -12.64 21.11
N VAL A 138 -6.23 -12.08 20.05
CA VAL A 138 -6.29 -12.73 18.73
C VAL A 138 -6.06 -11.74 17.59
N SER A 139 -5.29 -12.18 16.61
CA SER A 139 -5.09 -11.55 15.30
C SER A 139 -5.70 -12.44 14.24
N PHE A 140 -6.59 -11.88 13.41
CA PHE A 140 -7.39 -12.66 12.48
C PHE A 140 -7.18 -12.23 11.02
N ARG A 141 -6.49 -13.07 10.24
CA ARG A 141 -6.06 -12.80 8.87
C ARG A 141 -7.09 -13.25 7.82
N GLY A 142 -7.49 -12.31 6.96
CA GLY A 142 -8.47 -12.54 5.90
C GLY A 142 -7.93 -13.30 4.69
N ASN A 143 -8.16 -14.62 4.65
CA ASN A 143 -8.02 -15.38 3.41
C ASN A 143 -9.27 -15.23 2.52
N THR A 144 -9.04 -15.22 1.21
CA THR A 144 -9.99 -15.27 0.09
C THR A 144 -11.05 -16.39 0.13
N ASN A 145 -10.95 -17.30 1.10
CA ASN A 145 -11.91 -18.35 1.41
C ASN A 145 -12.28 -18.25 2.90
N PRO A 146 -13.56 -17.98 3.25
CA PRO A 146 -13.99 -17.77 4.64
C PRO A 146 -13.99 -19.05 5.51
N THR A 147 -13.59 -20.20 4.97
CA THR A 147 -13.34 -21.43 5.75
C THR A 147 -11.85 -21.73 5.97
N SER A 148 -10.94 -20.88 5.49
CA SER A 148 -9.48 -21.01 5.70
C SER A 148 -8.80 -19.67 5.97
N THR A 149 -9.47 -18.77 6.69
CA THR A 149 -8.83 -17.61 7.35
C THR A 149 -7.93 -18.11 8.49
N GLN A 150 -6.82 -17.44 8.77
CA GLN A 150 -5.96 -17.84 9.88
C GLN A 150 -6.29 -16.99 11.10
N ALA A 151 -6.32 -17.62 12.27
CA ALA A 151 -6.36 -16.94 13.55
C ALA A 151 -5.10 -17.31 14.32
N PHE A 152 -4.31 -16.31 14.70
CA PHE A 152 -3.22 -16.51 15.65
C PHE A 152 -3.60 -15.85 16.96
N ALA A 153 -3.57 -16.63 18.03
CA ALA A 153 -3.99 -16.23 19.35
C ALA A 153 -2.82 -16.35 20.34
N THR A 154 -2.80 -15.46 21.33
CA THR A 154 -1.82 -15.43 22.41
C THR A 154 -2.56 -15.34 23.73
N GLY A 155 -2.00 -15.89 24.80
CA GLY A 155 -2.40 -15.61 26.17
C GLY A 155 -1.19 -15.43 27.06
N ASN A 156 -1.35 -15.28 28.38
CA ASN A 156 -0.24 -14.85 29.25
C ASN A 156 1.06 -15.66 29.06
N LYS A 157 1.00 -17.00 28.89
CA LYS A 157 2.18 -17.87 28.71
C LYS A 157 2.06 -18.92 27.59
N TRP A 158 1.16 -18.73 26.64
CA TRP A 158 0.92 -19.66 25.53
C TRP A 158 0.61 -18.90 24.23
N ALA A 159 0.72 -19.57 23.09
CA ALA A 159 0.21 -19.09 21.81
C ALA A 159 -0.36 -20.26 20.98
N ALA A 160 -1.29 -19.97 20.08
CA ALA A 160 -1.99 -20.95 19.28
C ALA A 160 -2.24 -20.44 17.85
N LEU A 161 -2.19 -21.34 16.88
CA LEU A 161 -2.51 -21.08 15.48
C LEU A 161 -3.74 -21.91 15.06
N SER A 162 -4.70 -21.25 14.41
CA SER A 162 -5.77 -21.88 13.65
C SER A 162 -5.63 -21.51 12.17
N THR A 163 -5.79 -22.49 11.28
CA THR A 163 -5.76 -22.31 9.81
C THR A 163 -7.13 -22.57 9.16
N ASP A 164 -8.17 -22.83 9.95
CA ASP A 164 -9.53 -23.22 9.52
C ASP A 164 -10.61 -22.22 9.97
N SER A 165 -10.22 -20.94 10.09
CA SER A 165 -11.04 -19.83 10.58
C SER A 165 -11.48 -19.98 12.04
N GLY A 166 -10.61 -20.48 12.91
CA GLY A 166 -10.90 -20.65 14.34
C GLY A 166 -11.84 -21.81 14.68
N ALA A 167 -11.80 -22.93 13.94
CA ALA A 167 -12.50 -24.16 14.32
C ALA A 167 -11.61 -25.16 15.08
N SER A 168 -10.31 -25.22 14.75
CA SER A 168 -9.31 -26.01 15.47
C SER A 168 -8.01 -25.23 15.65
N TRP A 169 -7.23 -25.59 16.66
CA TRP A 169 -6.06 -24.86 17.12
C TRP A 169 -4.84 -25.78 17.27
N SER A 170 -3.65 -25.25 17.03
CA SER A 170 -2.35 -25.92 17.14
C SER A 170 -1.40 -25.09 18.00
N SER A 171 -0.63 -25.74 18.87
CA SER A 171 0.22 -25.07 19.87
C SER A 171 1.47 -24.41 19.28
N VAL A 172 1.76 -23.19 19.73
CA VAL A 172 2.98 -22.44 19.44
C VAL A 172 3.63 -22.07 20.78
N ASP A 173 4.83 -22.57 21.04
CA ASP A 173 5.50 -22.40 22.34
C ASP A 173 6.39 -21.15 22.36
N PRO A 174 6.02 -20.03 23.03
CA PRO A 174 6.82 -18.81 23.07
C PRO A 174 8.20 -18.99 23.71
N PHE A 175 8.36 -19.95 24.64
CA PHE A 175 9.61 -20.15 25.38
C PHE A 175 10.72 -20.74 24.51
N SER A 176 10.36 -21.51 23.48
CA SER A 176 11.30 -22.12 22.52
C SER A 176 11.28 -21.44 21.14
N LYS A 177 10.34 -20.53 20.88
CA LYS A 177 10.19 -19.90 19.56
C LYS A 177 11.29 -18.88 19.23
N PHE A 178 11.82 -18.22 20.25
CA PHE A 178 12.80 -17.15 20.11
C PHE A 178 14.02 -17.40 20.99
N SER A 179 15.13 -16.71 20.69
CA SER A 179 16.30 -16.66 21.57
C SER A 179 15.95 -16.11 22.95
N SER A 180 16.57 -16.67 23.99
CA SER A 180 16.49 -16.19 25.37
C SER A 180 16.98 -14.74 25.49
N LEU A 181 16.21 -13.89 26.14
CA LEU A 181 16.47 -12.46 26.33
C LEU A 181 16.22 -12.08 27.79
N ASP A 182 17.10 -11.23 28.34
CA ASP A 182 17.10 -10.73 29.72
C ASP A 182 16.78 -11.80 30.79
N GLY A 183 15.66 -11.67 31.51
CA GLY A 183 15.24 -12.62 32.56
C GLY A 183 14.45 -13.83 32.04
N GLY A 184 14.46 -14.07 30.74
CA GLY A 184 13.57 -14.99 30.05
C GLY A 184 12.21 -14.37 29.74
N PHE A 185 11.44 -15.05 28.88
CA PHE A 185 10.06 -14.67 28.57
C PHE A 185 9.22 -14.62 29.86
N CYS A 186 8.40 -13.58 30.00
CA CYS A 186 7.63 -13.33 31.21
C CYS A 186 6.27 -14.04 31.15
N CYS A 187 5.41 -13.43 30.36
CA CYS A 187 4.02 -13.13 30.67
C CYS A 187 3.42 -12.43 29.43
N ASP A 188 2.16 -11.98 29.52
CA ASP A 188 1.61 -10.80 28.85
C ASP A 188 1.96 -10.65 27.35
N GLN A 189 1.04 -11.12 26.50
CA GLN A 189 1.23 -11.20 25.06
C GLN A 189 0.00 -10.69 24.30
N ARG A 190 0.24 -9.80 23.32
CA ARG A 190 -0.80 -9.27 22.43
C ARG A 190 -0.47 -9.58 20.98
N THR A 191 -1.48 -9.69 20.12
CA THR A 191 -1.27 -9.94 18.69
C THR A 191 -2.28 -9.20 17.81
N MET A 192 -1.80 -8.60 16.71
CA MET A 192 -2.59 -7.78 15.78
C MET A 192 -2.23 -8.09 14.32
N TYR A 193 -3.19 -7.94 13.41
CA TYR A 193 -3.02 -8.19 11.97
C TYR A 193 -3.16 -6.87 11.17
N ALA A 194 -2.14 -6.50 10.40
CA ALA A 194 -2.16 -5.37 9.48
C ALA A 194 -2.63 -5.83 8.10
N SER A 195 -3.81 -5.39 7.67
CA SER A 195 -4.42 -5.83 6.42
C SER A 195 -3.75 -5.24 5.18
N GLU A 196 -3.19 -4.05 5.34
CA GLU A 196 -2.55 -3.19 4.36
C GLU A 196 -1.20 -3.76 3.89
N THR A 197 -0.56 -4.58 4.73
CA THR A 197 0.76 -5.19 4.49
C THR A 197 0.79 -6.70 4.71
N ASP A 198 -0.36 -7.33 4.92
CA ASP A 198 -0.46 -8.78 5.12
C ASP A 198 0.43 -9.31 6.27
N MET A 199 0.62 -8.50 7.33
CA MET A 199 1.53 -8.78 8.45
C MET A 199 0.76 -9.18 9.72
N THR A 200 1.28 -10.16 10.44
CA THR A 200 0.86 -10.45 11.83
C THR A 200 1.99 -10.07 12.78
N PHE A 201 1.67 -9.24 13.76
CA PHE A 201 2.59 -8.76 14.79
C PHE A 201 2.25 -9.40 16.12
N TRP A 202 3.26 -9.97 16.76
CA TRP A 202 3.21 -10.62 18.06
C TRP A 202 4.10 -9.84 19.03
N TYR A 203 3.49 -9.31 20.07
CA TYR A 203 4.14 -8.46 21.06
C TYR A 203 4.31 -9.24 22.38
N LEU A 204 5.56 -9.40 22.84
CA LEU A 204 5.93 -10.26 23.97
C LEU A 204 6.76 -9.51 25.03
N GLN A 205 6.44 -9.71 26.30
CA GLN A 205 7.18 -9.16 27.44
C GLN A 205 8.23 -10.14 28.01
N TYR A 206 9.40 -9.61 28.40
CA TYR A 206 10.46 -10.37 29.08
C TYR A 206 10.69 -9.85 30.50
N LYS A 207 11.13 -10.74 31.39
CA LYS A 207 11.37 -10.39 32.80
C LYS A 207 12.60 -9.51 32.93
N TYR A 208 12.56 -8.60 33.91
CA TYR A 208 13.78 -7.91 34.35
C TYR A 208 14.86 -8.91 34.79
N SER A 209 16.08 -8.72 34.31
CA SER A 209 17.28 -9.43 34.75
C SER A 209 18.23 -8.46 35.44
N SER A 210 18.61 -8.78 36.69
CA SER A 210 19.65 -8.06 37.42
C SER A 210 21.03 -8.16 36.75
N SER A 211 21.25 -9.18 35.91
CA SER A 211 22.52 -9.41 35.21
C SER A 211 22.65 -8.54 33.95
N THR A 212 21.58 -8.34 33.18
CA THR A 212 21.58 -7.42 32.02
C THR A 212 21.14 -6.00 32.39
N LYS A 213 20.53 -5.81 33.57
CA LYS A 213 19.88 -4.58 34.06
C LYS A 213 18.76 -4.07 33.15
N ARG A 214 18.04 -4.98 32.50
CA ARG A 214 16.92 -4.69 31.61
C ARG A 214 15.80 -5.69 31.81
N GLY A 215 14.57 -5.28 31.49
CA GLY A 215 13.51 -6.18 31.04
C GLY A 215 12.92 -5.63 29.75
N SER A 216 13.26 -6.27 28.64
CA SER A 216 12.87 -5.84 27.29
C SER A 216 11.48 -6.33 26.88
N VAL A 217 10.99 -5.81 25.76
CA VAL A 217 9.89 -6.38 24.97
C VAL A 217 10.40 -6.78 23.59
N ARG A 218 9.78 -7.79 22.97
CA ARG A 218 10.03 -8.20 21.58
C ARG A 218 8.78 -7.93 20.76
N VAL A 219 8.91 -7.14 19.70
CA VAL A 219 7.93 -7.09 18.61
C VAL A 219 8.40 -8.08 17.57
N ALA A 220 7.91 -9.32 17.66
CA ALA A 220 8.08 -10.32 16.61
C ALA A 220 7.02 -10.12 15.53
N TYR A 221 7.37 -10.33 14.26
CA TYR A 221 6.40 -10.19 13.18
C TYR A 221 6.67 -11.13 12.03
N CYS A 222 5.58 -11.50 11.37
CA CYS A 222 5.58 -12.37 10.23
C CYS A 222 4.59 -11.89 9.18
N ARG A 223 4.61 -12.60 8.06
CA ARG A 223 3.84 -12.31 6.86
C ARG A 223 2.77 -13.39 6.70
N GLY A 224 1.76 -13.13 5.89
CA GLY A 224 0.55 -13.94 5.81
C GLY A 224 0.76 -15.45 5.61
N SER A 225 1.77 -15.84 4.82
CA SER A 225 2.15 -17.25 4.59
C SER A 225 3.01 -17.87 5.67
N GLU A 226 3.77 -17.05 6.37
CA GLU A 226 4.72 -17.53 7.37
C GLU A 226 3.95 -17.95 8.62
N LEU A 227 2.83 -17.26 8.87
CA LEU A 227 1.84 -17.63 9.87
C LEU A 227 1.27 -19.04 9.70
N ASP A 228 1.17 -19.61 8.49
CA ASP A 228 0.71 -21.00 8.27
C ASP A 228 1.58 -22.05 8.98
N ASN A 229 2.84 -21.72 9.27
CA ASN A 229 3.78 -22.54 10.03
C ASN A 229 4.18 -21.86 11.35
N ALA A 230 3.39 -20.87 11.79
CA ALA A 230 3.67 -19.95 12.88
C ALA A 230 5.11 -19.39 12.83
N ARG A 231 5.70 -19.17 11.65
CA ARG A 231 7.09 -18.73 11.49
C ARG A 231 7.14 -17.22 11.64
N PHE A 232 7.87 -16.73 12.65
CA PHE A 232 8.18 -15.32 12.86
C PHE A 232 9.67 -15.11 12.64
N PRO A 233 10.14 -14.85 11.40
CA PRO A 233 11.56 -14.73 11.09
C PRO A 233 12.13 -13.34 11.43
N PHE A 234 11.27 -12.33 11.60
CA PHE A 234 11.67 -10.96 11.96
C PHE A 234 11.25 -10.65 13.40
N SER A 235 12.10 -9.93 14.13
CA SER A 235 11.70 -9.30 15.39
C SER A 235 12.60 -8.13 15.75
N LYS A 236 12.03 -7.02 16.23
CA LYS A 236 12.77 -5.93 16.87
C LYS A 236 12.62 -6.02 18.40
N ILE A 237 13.67 -5.66 19.12
CA ILE A 237 13.74 -5.69 20.59
C ILE A 237 13.80 -4.25 21.10
N PHE A 238 13.00 -3.93 22.11
CA PHE A 238 13.00 -2.62 22.75
C PHE A 238 13.25 -2.78 24.26
N ASP A 239 14.16 -1.99 24.81
CA ASP A 239 14.39 -1.87 26.25
C ASP A 239 14.36 -0.39 26.65
N PRO A 240 14.12 -0.02 27.93
CA PRO A 240 13.94 1.37 28.33
C PRO A 240 15.05 2.34 27.83
N GLN A 241 16.30 1.88 27.71
CA GLN A 241 17.41 2.73 27.26
C GLN A 241 17.27 3.18 25.81
N PHE A 242 16.56 2.42 24.97
CA PHE A 242 16.18 2.83 23.61
C PHE A 242 15.32 4.10 23.62
N PHE A 243 14.48 4.26 24.64
CA PHE A 243 13.64 5.44 24.87
C PHE A 243 14.33 6.50 25.76
N GLY A 244 15.66 6.44 25.90
CA GLY A 244 16.46 7.39 26.68
C GLY A 244 16.37 7.24 28.20
N ARG A 245 15.85 6.11 28.71
CA ARG A 245 15.75 5.83 30.16
C ARG A 245 17.06 5.30 30.75
N PRO A 246 17.27 5.42 32.08
CA PRO A 246 18.42 4.81 32.74
C PRO A 246 18.38 3.28 32.74
N SER A 247 19.57 2.66 32.76
CA SER A 247 19.74 1.23 33.01
C SER A 247 19.21 0.83 34.39
N GLY A 248 18.54 -0.32 34.50
CA GLY A 248 17.89 -0.79 35.73
C GLY A 248 16.35 -0.71 35.74
N GLU A 249 15.75 -0.23 34.65
CA GLU A 249 14.30 -0.21 34.44
C GLU A 249 13.84 -1.40 33.53
N TRP A 250 12.54 -1.65 33.47
CA TRP A 250 11.90 -2.64 32.58
C TRP A 250 10.54 -2.17 32.07
N LEU A 251 10.11 -2.79 30.96
CA LEU A 251 8.82 -2.56 30.30
C LEU A 251 7.77 -3.58 30.79
N ASP A 252 6.55 -3.09 31.02
CA ASP A 252 5.42 -3.85 31.56
C ASP A 252 4.09 -3.30 31.02
N PHE A 253 2.99 -4.04 31.18
CA PHE A 253 1.65 -3.71 30.67
C PHE A 253 1.60 -3.41 29.14
N PRO A 254 1.92 -4.38 28.27
CA PRO A 254 1.95 -4.21 26.81
C PRO A 254 0.56 -4.03 26.15
N ASP A 255 0.34 -2.92 25.44
CA ASP A 255 -0.74 -2.80 24.45
C ASP A 255 -0.22 -2.57 23.03
N VAL A 256 -1.07 -2.84 22.04
CA VAL A 256 -0.81 -2.70 20.62
C VAL A 256 -2.10 -2.38 19.86
N ALA A 257 -2.00 -1.51 18.85
CA ALA A 257 -3.09 -1.17 17.94
C ALA A 257 -2.57 -0.89 16.52
N ILE A 258 -3.46 -0.87 15.54
CA ILE A 258 -3.11 -0.61 14.13
C ILE A 258 -3.98 0.54 13.59
N SER A 259 -3.35 1.34 12.74
CA SER A 259 -3.92 2.38 11.88
C SER A 259 -3.47 2.14 10.43
N ARG A 260 -3.98 2.91 9.47
CA ARG A 260 -3.77 2.63 8.03
C ARG A 260 -2.30 2.68 7.62
N LYS A 261 -1.47 3.47 8.30
CA LYS A 261 -0.02 3.57 8.03
C LYS A 261 0.85 3.03 9.15
N ARG A 262 0.35 2.64 10.34
CA ARG A 262 1.16 2.29 11.53
C ARG A 262 0.65 1.13 12.38
N ILE A 263 1.60 0.47 13.04
CA ILE A 263 1.39 -0.29 14.27
C ILE A 263 1.94 0.51 15.46
N TRP A 264 1.09 0.69 16.47
CA TRP A 264 1.33 1.46 17.69
C TRP A 264 1.45 0.53 18.88
N PHE A 265 2.22 0.95 19.87
CA PHE A 265 2.42 0.22 21.13
C PHE A 265 2.35 1.19 22.30
N THR A 266 1.88 0.70 23.44
CA THR A 266 2.11 1.35 24.74
C THR A 266 2.67 0.34 25.75
N SER A 267 3.47 0.84 26.68
CA SER A 267 3.95 0.07 27.84
C SER A 267 4.35 1.02 28.96
N ASN A 268 4.07 0.60 30.19
CA ASN A 268 4.56 1.24 31.39
C ASN A 268 6.04 0.89 31.61
N ILE A 269 6.76 1.80 32.27
CA ILE A 269 8.17 1.64 32.65
C ILE A 269 8.26 1.64 34.18
N PHE A 270 8.90 0.61 34.71
CA PHE A 270 9.08 0.38 36.14
C PHE A 270 10.57 0.23 36.48
N ASP A 271 10.95 0.53 37.73
CA ASP A 271 12.27 0.10 38.23
C ASP A 271 12.31 -1.38 38.64
N ALA A 272 13.51 -1.88 38.94
CA ALA A 272 13.75 -3.22 39.47
C ALA A 272 13.01 -3.54 40.79
N ALA A 273 12.50 -2.54 41.51
CA ALA A 273 11.67 -2.69 42.70
C ALA A 273 10.16 -2.53 42.41
N ARG A 274 9.78 -2.47 41.13
CA ARG A 274 8.40 -2.33 40.62
C ARG A 274 7.70 -1.02 40.99
N ASN A 275 8.45 0.06 41.21
CA ASN A 275 7.86 1.40 41.27
C ASN A 275 7.73 1.95 39.85
N TYR A 276 6.53 2.43 39.50
CA TYR A 276 6.27 3.10 38.22
C TYR A 276 7.16 4.34 38.03
N LYS A 277 7.52 4.64 36.77
CA LYS A 277 8.39 5.76 36.39
C LYS A 277 7.84 6.63 35.28
N ALA A 278 7.29 6.01 34.23
CA ALA A 278 6.79 6.66 33.03
C ALA A 278 6.00 5.66 32.18
N THR A 279 5.25 6.13 31.21
CA THR A 279 4.64 5.31 30.15
C THR A 279 5.18 5.79 28.82
N VAL A 280 5.46 4.86 27.92
CA VAL A 280 5.94 5.14 26.56
C VAL A 280 4.87 4.76 25.55
N ILE A 281 4.62 5.65 24.60
CA ILE A 281 3.78 5.43 23.42
C ILE A 281 4.71 5.50 22.21
N TRP A 282 4.74 4.49 21.36
CA TRP A 282 5.58 4.50 20.15
C TRP A 282 4.90 3.81 18.98
N SER A 283 5.41 4.03 17.76
CA SER A 283 4.92 3.31 16.59
C SER A 283 5.97 3.07 15.52
N MET A 284 5.70 2.06 14.70
CA MET A 284 6.35 1.76 13.43
C MET A 284 5.28 1.86 12.31
N LYS A 285 5.64 2.28 11.09
CA LYS A 285 4.67 2.50 9.97
C LYS A 285 4.51 1.26 9.02
N LEU A 286 4.20 1.45 7.69
CA LEU A 286 3.97 0.54 6.51
C LEU A 286 4.46 0.95 5.00
N SER A 287 5.75 1.29 4.67
CA SER A 287 6.64 1.21 3.42
C SER A 287 8.18 1.33 3.80
N GLU A 288 9.16 0.53 3.34
CA GLU A 288 10.44 0.24 4.12
C GLU A 288 10.42 -0.59 5.48
N VAL A 289 10.53 -0.07 6.75
CA VAL A 289 10.73 -0.63 8.17
C VAL A 289 11.50 -1.92 8.46
N HIS A 290 11.61 -2.87 7.55
CA HIS A 290 12.68 -3.89 7.63
C HIS A 290 14.07 -3.23 7.48
N GLY A 291 14.11 -1.90 7.28
CA GLY A 291 15.27 -1.03 7.43
C GLY A 291 15.41 -0.39 8.83
N THR A 292 16.25 0.62 8.89
CA THR A 292 16.82 1.24 10.10
C THR A 292 16.10 2.51 10.56
N THR A 293 14.96 2.84 9.95
CA THR A 293 14.33 4.17 10.05
C THR A 293 13.90 4.49 11.50
N PRO A 294 14.28 5.67 12.08
CA PRO A 294 14.18 5.92 13.52
C PRO A 294 12.77 5.81 14.11
N VAL A 295 12.59 4.91 15.07
CA VAL A 295 11.29 4.71 15.76
C VAL A 295 10.92 5.95 16.57
N ASN A 296 9.73 6.50 16.29
CA ASN A 296 9.20 7.65 17.02
C ASN A 296 8.45 7.22 18.28
N PHE A 297 8.64 7.99 19.35
CA PHE A 297 8.02 7.74 20.64
C PHE A 297 7.68 9.04 21.39
N LEU A 298 6.71 8.96 22.29
CA LEU A 298 6.37 9.94 23.31
C LEU A 298 6.56 9.31 24.69
N MET A 299 7.29 10.00 25.57
CA MET A 299 7.37 9.66 26.99
C MET A 299 6.40 10.55 27.78
N THR A 300 5.67 9.95 28.72
CA THR A 300 4.77 10.66 29.63
C THR A 300 4.81 10.05 31.04
N THR A 301 4.30 10.78 32.03
CA THR A 301 4.15 10.31 33.42
C THR A 301 2.71 9.91 33.77
N THR A 302 1.79 9.90 32.80
CA THR A 302 0.45 9.32 32.96
C THR A 302 0.50 7.81 32.76
N VAL A 303 0.06 7.05 33.76
CA VAL A 303 0.04 5.59 33.76
C VAL A 303 -1.10 5.03 32.88
N ASP A 304 -0.97 3.79 32.42
CA ASP A 304 -2.05 2.95 31.85
C ASP A 304 -2.81 3.56 30.67
N ILE A 305 -2.06 3.82 29.59
CA ILE A 305 -2.57 4.43 28.36
C ILE A 305 -3.05 3.36 27.37
N ARG A 306 -4.35 3.38 27.05
CA ARG A 306 -5.01 2.45 26.13
C ARG A 306 -5.11 3.02 24.71
N LEU A 307 -4.81 2.22 23.70
CA LEU A 307 -4.94 2.60 22.28
C LEU A 307 -6.34 2.31 21.72
N THR A 308 -6.84 3.15 20.80
CA THR A 308 -8.08 2.88 20.08
C THR A 308 -7.91 1.85 18.97
N GLN A 309 -8.82 0.87 18.94
CA GLN A 309 -8.84 -0.18 17.94
C GLN A 309 -9.77 0.18 16.76
N GLY A 310 -9.23 0.17 15.53
CA GLY A 310 -9.94 0.63 14.32
C GLY A 310 -9.62 2.08 13.90
N ALA A 311 -8.44 2.58 14.26
CA ALA A 311 -7.91 3.84 13.73
C ALA A 311 -7.67 3.76 12.20
N GLU A 312 -7.74 4.89 11.50
CA GLU A 312 -7.33 4.99 10.09
C GLU A 312 -6.21 6.02 9.91
N ASP A 313 -6.52 7.31 9.66
CA ASP A 313 -5.49 8.37 9.50
C ASP A 313 -5.18 9.15 10.81
N THR A 314 -5.91 8.85 11.88
CA THR A 314 -5.70 9.40 13.24
C THR A 314 -5.69 8.25 14.24
N MET A 315 -4.71 8.19 15.13
CA MET A 315 -4.70 7.27 16.28
C MET A 315 -5.01 8.03 17.56
N TYR A 316 -5.84 7.44 18.43
CA TYR A 316 -6.19 7.98 19.72
C TYR A 316 -5.68 7.06 20.84
N ALA A 317 -5.21 7.65 21.92
CA ALA A 317 -4.81 6.94 23.12
C ALA A 317 -5.34 7.68 24.36
N ALA A 318 -5.73 6.99 25.42
CA ALA A 318 -6.23 7.66 26.63
C ALA A 318 -5.90 6.93 27.92
N CYS A 319 -5.88 7.72 28.99
CA CYS A 319 -5.78 7.30 30.39
C CYS A 319 -6.80 8.09 31.23
N HIS A 320 -6.94 7.75 32.51
CA HIS A 320 -7.76 8.55 33.43
C HIS A 320 -7.05 9.87 33.74
N GLY A 321 -7.78 10.99 33.67
CA GLY A 321 -7.25 12.32 33.99
C GLY A 321 -7.11 12.55 35.49
N ALA A 322 -6.81 13.78 35.88
CA ALA A 322 -6.49 14.16 37.28
C ALA A 322 -7.63 13.97 38.30
N ASN A 323 -8.82 13.55 37.88
CA ASN A 323 -9.97 13.24 38.74
C ASN A 323 -10.95 12.27 38.04
N THR A 324 -11.89 11.72 38.81
CA THR A 324 -12.87 10.73 38.34
C THR A 324 -13.98 11.26 37.42
N SER A 325 -13.81 12.45 36.83
CA SER A 325 -14.70 13.05 35.82
C SER A 325 -13.96 13.57 34.57
N THR A 326 -12.72 13.14 34.37
CA THR A 326 -11.88 13.52 33.21
C THR A 326 -11.18 12.30 32.62
N LEU A 327 -11.19 12.18 31.29
CA LEU A 327 -10.24 11.33 30.55
C LEU A 327 -9.17 12.22 29.93
N HIS A 328 -7.90 11.84 30.04
CA HIS A 328 -6.81 12.53 29.35
C HIS A 328 -6.50 11.77 28.05
N VAL A 329 -6.66 12.46 26.92
CA VAL A 329 -6.64 11.88 25.57
C VAL A 329 -5.49 12.46 24.76
N TYR A 330 -4.70 11.59 24.15
CA TYR A 330 -3.68 11.89 23.16
C TYR A 330 -4.22 11.59 21.75
N LYS A 331 -4.07 12.52 20.82
CA LYS A 331 -4.53 12.43 19.42
C LYS A 331 -3.32 12.57 18.49
N PHE A 332 -2.94 11.48 17.83
CA PHE A 332 -1.75 11.40 16.95
C PHE A 332 -2.14 11.34 15.47
N ALA A 333 -1.43 12.08 14.63
CA ALA A 333 -1.51 11.92 13.18
C ALA A 333 -0.79 10.64 12.73
N ASP A 334 -1.48 9.82 11.92
CA ASP A 334 -0.94 8.56 11.38
C ASP A 334 0.16 8.78 10.33
N GLU A 335 0.23 9.97 9.73
CA GLU A 335 1.38 10.30 8.90
C GLU A 335 2.65 10.32 9.74
N ASP A 336 2.76 11.06 10.85
CA ASP A 336 4.07 11.49 11.38
C ASP A 336 4.28 11.40 12.90
N MET A 337 3.25 11.07 13.71
CA MET A 337 3.24 11.21 15.18
C MET A 337 3.33 12.66 15.72
N SER A 338 3.04 13.67 14.90
CA SER A 338 2.53 14.93 15.47
C SER A 338 1.30 14.62 16.33
N HIS A 339 1.18 15.29 17.48
CA HIS A 339 0.12 15.01 18.43
C HIS A 339 -0.33 16.27 19.15
N ALA A 340 -1.54 16.18 19.69
CA ALA A 340 -2.06 17.06 20.72
C ALA A 340 -2.69 16.21 21.83
N ASP A 341 -2.56 16.66 23.06
CA ASP A 341 -3.21 16.10 24.25
C ASP A 341 -4.27 17.06 24.81
N PHE A 342 -5.33 16.51 25.40
CA PHE A 342 -6.44 17.29 25.97
C PHE A 342 -7.29 16.46 26.94
N ASP A 343 -7.96 17.14 27.87
CA ASP A 343 -8.91 16.51 28.79
C ASP A 343 -10.34 16.54 28.25
N VAL A 344 -10.99 15.37 28.23
CA VAL A 344 -12.41 15.22 27.91
C VAL A 344 -13.19 15.01 29.21
N THR A 345 -14.11 15.93 29.51
CA THR A 345 -15.01 15.81 30.68
C THR A 345 -15.99 14.66 30.48
N VAL A 346 -16.11 13.78 31.49
CA VAL A 346 -17.00 12.61 31.48
C VAL A 346 -17.81 12.51 32.79
N PRO A 347 -19.01 11.89 32.78
CA PRO A 347 -19.79 11.69 34.00
C PRO A 347 -19.02 10.87 35.05
N ALA A 348 -19.07 11.33 36.30
CA ALA A 348 -18.18 10.85 37.35
C ALA A 348 -18.31 9.34 37.61
N TRP A 349 -17.19 8.62 37.61
CA TRP A 349 -17.13 7.19 37.94
C TRP A 349 -16.63 6.97 39.39
N THR A 350 -16.75 5.74 39.89
CA THR A 350 -16.19 5.35 41.19
C THR A 350 -14.94 4.51 40.98
N ASP A 351 -13.81 5.02 41.45
CA ASP A 351 -12.44 4.57 41.20
C ASP A 351 -11.88 3.65 42.29
N GLY A 352 -10.71 3.06 42.02
CA GLY A 352 -9.91 2.32 43.00
C GLY A 352 -9.01 1.30 42.32
N ASP A 353 -7.95 0.90 43.02
CA ASP A 353 -6.92 -0.01 42.51
C ASP A 353 -7.28 -1.49 42.73
N ARG A 354 -6.31 -2.38 42.51
CA ARG A 354 -6.36 -3.82 42.83
C ARG A 354 -7.03 -4.11 44.18
N GLY A 355 -8.01 -5.01 44.19
CA GLY A 355 -8.78 -5.38 45.38
C GLY A 355 -9.82 -4.36 45.87
N LYS A 356 -9.95 -3.17 45.25
CA LYS A 356 -11.07 -2.24 45.54
C LYS A 356 -12.35 -2.61 44.78
N PHE A 357 -12.22 -3.33 43.68
CA PHE A 357 -13.32 -3.94 42.95
C PHE A 357 -13.69 -5.28 43.57
N VAL A 358 -14.99 -5.45 43.86
CA VAL A 358 -15.50 -6.65 44.54
C VAL A 358 -16.73 -7.18 43.83
N SER A 359 -16.62 -8.40 43.29
CA SER A 359 -17.76 -9.24 42.95
C SER A 359 -17.42 -10.68 43.29
N LYS A 360 -18.13 -11.24 44.27
CA LYS A 360 -17.94 -12.63 44.69
C LYS A 360 -18.71 -13.56 43.77
N ALA A 361 -18.00 -14.53 43.20
CA ALA A 361 -18.60 -15.64 42.45
C ALA A 361 -19.33 -16.62 43.40
N PRO A 362 -20.07 -17.63 42.90
CA PRO A 362 -20.83 -18.57 43.73
C PRO A 362 -20.00 -19.34 44.77
N ASN A 363 -18.69 -19.55 44.52
CA ASN A 363 -17.78 -20.18 45.48
C ASN A 363 -17.25 -19.22 46.58
N GLY A 364 -17.61 -17.93 46.54
CA GLY A 364 -17.19 -16.89 47.47
C GLY A 364 -15.94 -16.10 47.09
N THR A 365 -15.19 -16.50 46.05
CA THR A 365 -13.95 -15.85 45.60
C THR A 365 -14.25 -14.56 44.83
N ASN A 366 -13.45 -13.51 45.04
CA ASN A 366 -13.61 -12.26 44.29
C ASN A 366 -12.92 -12.35 42.92
N TRP A 367 -13.68 -12.54 41.83
CA TRP A 367 -13.08 -12.63 40.49
C TRP A 367 -12.57 -11.29 39.94
N LEU A 368 -12.85 -10.19 40.65
CA LEU A 368 -12.32 -8.85 40.36
C LEU A 368 -11.12 -8.45 41.23
N GLY A 369 -10.58 -9.36 42.06
CA GLY A 369 -9.50 -9.03 42.99
C GLY A 369 -8.24 -8.50 42.30
N ARG A 370 -7.93 -9.00 41.09
CA ARG A 370 -6.85 -8.49 40.24
C ARG A 370 -7.19 -7.28 39.34
N TYR A 371 -8.43 -6.79 39.26
CA TYR A 371 -8.73 -5.65 38.37
C TYR A 371 -8.22 -4.33 38.95
N ASP A 372 -7.41 -3.62 38.16
CA ASP A 372 -6.69 -2.42 38.60
C ASP A 372 -7.40 -1.08 38.31
N GLY A 373 -8.57 -1.10 37.66
CA GLY A 373 -9.37 0.11 37.38
C GLY A 373 -9.08 0.82 36.05
N TYR A 374 -8.15 0.29 35.25
CA TYR A 374 -7.66 0.92 34.02
C TYR A 374 -8.68 0.93 32.87
N ILE A 375 -8.42 1.79 31.87
CA ILE A 375 -9.11 1.77 30.58
C ILE A 375 -8.65 0.55 29.79
N THR A 376 -9.53 -0.42 29.56
CA THR A 376 -9.22 -1.65 28.79
C THR A 376 -9.88 -1.69 27.41
N ALA A 377 -10.83 -0.79 27.14
CA ALA A 377 -11.45 -0.63 25.83
C ALA A 377 -11.09 0.72 25.18
N GLY A 378 -10.80 0.68 23.89
CA GLY A 378 -10.68 1.85 23.02
C GLY A 378 -11.13 1.48 21.61
N TYR A 379 -11.85 2.36 20.92
CA TYR A 379 -12.25 2.16 19.53
C TYR A 379 -12.23 3.47 18.74
N ALA A 380 -12.10 3.37 17.42
CA ALA A 380 -12.33 4.47 16.50
C ALA A 380 -13.30 4.04 15.38
N LEU A 381 -14.04 5.02 14.85
CA LEU A 381 -14.96 4.92 13.71
C LEU A 381 -14.77 6.15 12.80
N PRO A 382 -13.70 6.24 12.00
CA PRO A 382 -13.41 7.41 11.17
C PRO A 382 -14.55 7.74 10.19
N ASN A 383 -15.19 6.71 9.63
CA ASN A 383 -16.37 6.86 8.76
C ASN A 383 -17.62 7.44 9.47
N ALA A 384 -17.64 7.49 10.79
CA ALA A 384 -18.69 8.13 11.61
C ALA A 384 -18.24 9.47 12.24
N GLY A 385 -16.94 9.79 12.21
CA GLY A 385 -16.37 10.92 12.94
C GLY A 385 -16.41 10.75 14.45
N GLU A 386 -16.16 9.54 14.95
CA GLU A 386 -16.24 9.19 16.38
C GLU A 386 -15.06 8.31 16.82
N TYR A 387 -14.61 8.50 18.06
CA TYR A 387 -13.79 7.55 18.80
C TYR A 387 -14.33 7.40 20.24
N GLY A 388 -13.84 6.42 20.98
CA GLY A 388 -14.32 6.21 22.35
C GLY A 388 -13.47 5.25 23.18
N PHE A 389 -13.67 5.32 24.49
CA PHE A 389 -12.91 4.58 25.50
C PHE A 389 -13.83 3.95 26.55
N GLY A 390 -13.43 2.82 27.12
CA GLY A 390 -14.22 2.08 28.10
C GLY A 390 -13.41 1.46 29.24
N TRP A 391 -13.98 1.53 30.44
CA TRP A 391 -13.39 1.09 31.71
C TRP A 391 -14.50 0.58 32.64
N ALA A 392 -14.15 -0.10 33.74
CA ALA A 392 -15.14 -0.47 34.76
C ALA A 392 -15.14 0.51 35.95
N SER A 393 -16.32 0.78 36.48
CA SER A 393 -16.57 1.59 37.67
C SER A 393 -17.07 0.72 38.81
N ARG A 394 -16.64 1.03 40.03
CA ARG A 394 -17.24 0.47 41.25
C ARG A 394 -18.71 0.93 41.39
N PRO A 395 -19.53 0.26 42.23
CA PRO A 395 -20.96 0.56 42.37
C PRO A 395 -21.29 2.04 42.58
N GLN A 396 -22.46 2.44 42.11
CA GLN A 396 -23.01 3.80 42.18
C GLN A 396 -24.51 3.76 42.49
N THR A 397 -25.12 4.92 42.78
CA THR A 397 -26.57 5.03 42.88
C THR A 397 -27.24 4.49 41.61
N ASN A 398 -28.22 3.61 41.79
CA ASN A 398 -28.91 2.85 40.72
C ASN A 398 -28.03 1.86 39.92
N ARG A 399 -26.83 1.52 40.40
CA ARG A 399 -25.90 0.52 39.83
C ARG A 399 -25.27 -0.29 40.97
N SER A 400 -25.95 -1.34 41.43
CA SER A 400 -25.60 -2.09 42.65
C SER A 400 -24.28 -2.88 42.55
N HIS A 401 -23.84 -3.24 41.35
CA HIS A 401 -22.59 -3.96 41.09
C HIS A 401 -21.61 -3.12 40.27
N VAL A 402 -20.36 -3.61 40.15
CA VAL A 402 -19.37 -3.08 39.22
C VAL A 402 -19.92 -3.13 37.79
N PHE A 403 -19.70 -2.08 37.01
CA PHE A 403 -20.27 -1.91 35.67
C PHE A 403 -19.27 -1.28 34.70
N CYS A 404 -19.39 -1.53 33.40
CA CYS A 404 -18.57 -0.88 32.39
C CYS A 404 -19.18 0.47 31.98
N ARG A 405 -18.37 1.52 31.91
CA ARG A 405 -18.72 2.83 31.32
C ARG A 405 -17.97 3.00 30.00
N PHE A 406 -18.63 3.57 29.00
CA PHE A 406 -18.06 3.94 27.71
C PHE A 406 -18.30 5.43 27.44
N ALA A 407 -17.22 6.17 27.15
CA ALA A 407 -17.26 7.53 26.64
C ALA A 407 -17.19 7.51 25.11
N ARG A 408 -18.18 8.13 24.46
CA ARG A 408 -18.24 8.32 22.99
C ARG A 408 -17.90 9.78 22.69
N ILE A 409 -16.94 10.03 21.81
CA ILE A 409 -16.30 11.34 21.62
C ILE A 409 -16.26 11.67 20.11
N ARG A 410 -16.64 12.90 19.73
CA ARG A 410 -16.69 13.31 18.32
C ARG A 410 -15.32 13.78 17.83
N GLU A 411 -14.86 13.24 16.70
CA GLU A 411 -13.55 13.52 16.09
C GLU A 411 -13.35 14.98 15.64
N SER A 412 -14.44 15.68 15.29
CA SER A 412 -14.38 17.04 14.71
C SER A 412 -14.25 18.18 15.72
N ASP A 413 -14.60 17.96 16.99
CA ASP A 413 -14.48 18.97 18.05
C ASP A 413 -14.07 18.39 19.42
N ASP A 414 -13.64 17.13 19.45
CA ASP A 414 -13.07 16.38 20.58
C ASP A 414 -13.92 16.39 21.86
N LYS A 415 -15.24 16.51 21.71
CA LYS A 415 -16.20 16.54 22.83
C LYS A 415 -16.96 15.23 22.99
N LEU A 416 -17.24 14.92 24.24
CA LEU A 416 -18.17 13.86 24.63
C LEU A 416 -19.54 14.09 23.97
N ILE A 417 -20.00 13.09 23.20
CA ILE A 417 -21.34 13.04 22.63
C ILE A 417 -22.28 12.14 23.45
N ALA A 418 -21.76 11.10 24.10
CA ALA A 418 -22.54 10.26 25.01
C ALA A 418 -21.65 9.53 26.01
N ALA A 419 -22.17 9.30 27.22
CA ALA A 419 -21.67 8.30 28.14
C ALA A 419 -22.71 7.18 28.27
N GLN A 420 -22.31 5.93 28.07
CA GLN A 420 -23.19 4.78 28.09
C GLN A 420 -22.63 3.70 29.02
N ASP A 421 -23.49 3.13 29.88
CA ASP A 421 -23.09 2.15 30.88
C ASP A 421 -23.67 0.76 30.57
N ILE A 422 -22.84 -0.29 30.61
CA ILE A 422 -23.28 -1.69 30.63
C ILE A 422 -23.24 -2.15 32.09
N TYR A 423 -24.42 -2.28 32.69
CA TYR A 423 -24.59 -2.66 34.09
C TYR A 423 -25.65 -3.76 34.25
N ASN A 424 -25.62 -4.46 35.38
CA ASN A 424 -26.71 -5.33 35.81
C ASN A 424 -26.92 -5.19 37.33
N ASN A 425 -28.12 -5.53 37.81
CA ASN A 425 -28.51 -5.40 39.21
C ASN A 425 -28.26 -6.66 40.04
N ASN A 426 -27.88 -7.78 39.41
CA ASN A 426 -27.69 -9.10 40.02
C ASN A 426 -26.23 -9.61 39.95
N TYR A 427 -25.39 -9.02 39.10
CA TYR A 427 -23.98 -9.42 38.88
C TYR A 427 -23.14 -8.25 38.36
N ALA A 428 -21.82 -8.35 38.54
CA ALA A 428 -20.87 -7.36 38.03
C ALA A 428 -20.54 -7.57 36.55
N ILE A 429 -20.14 -6.49 35.88
CA ILE A 429 -19.65 -6.46 34.50
C ILE A 429 -18.34 -5.66 34.48
N ALA A 430 -17.27 -6.21 33.91
CA ALA A 430 -15.93 -5.65 33.91
C ALA A 430 -15.11 -6.06 32.66
N TYR A 431 -13.83 -5.65 32.62
CA TYR A 431 -12.86 -5.97 31.55
C TYR A 431 -13.41 -5.76 30.12
N PRO A 432 -13.88 -4.55 29.75
CA PRO A 432 -14.35 -4.27 28.41
C PRO A 432 -13.21 -4.30 27.38
N ALA A 433 -13.48 -4.86 26.19
CA ALA A 433 -12.67 -4.73 24.99
C ALA A 433 -13.57 -4.39 23.79
N THR A 434 -13.08 -3.57 22.86
CA THR A 434 -13.86 -2.99 21.75
C THR A 434 -13.06 -2.90 20.46
N HIS A 435 -13.73 -2.91 19.31
CA HIS A 435 -13.17 -2.48 18.04
C HIS A 435 -14.27 -1.94 17.12
N GLY A 436 -14.00 -0.85 16.40
CA GLY A 436 -14.91 -0.34 15.36
C GLY A 436 -14.81 -1.14 14.06
N ASN A 437 -15.86 -1.15 13.23
CA ASN A 437 -15.81 -1.71 11.87
C ASN A 437 -16.08 -0.64 10.80
N SER A 438 -15.72 -0.94 9.54
CA SER A 438 -15.88 0.01 8.43
C SER A 438 -17.34 0.33 8.07
N ALA A 439 -18.31 -0.37 8.66
CA ALA A 439 -19.74 -0.13 8.51
C ALA A 439 -20.33 0.78 9.61
N GLY A 440 -19.51 1.29 10.54
CA GLY A 440 -19.95 2.18 11.62
C GLY A 440 -20.45 1.45 12.87
N GLY A 441 -20.29 0.13 12.95
CA GLY A 441 -20.64 -0.67 14.14
C GLY A 441 -19.47 -0.82 15.11
N ILE A 442 -19.77 -1.01 16.39
CA ILE A 442 -18.79 -1.31 17.45
C ILE A 442 -19.04 -2.73 17.95
N GLY A 443 -18.08 -3.62 17.76
CA GLY A 443 -18.07 -4.94 18.35
C GLY A 443 -17.39 -4.87 19.71
N TYR A 444 -17.91 -5.58 20.70
CA TYR A 444 -17.34 -5.57 22.04
C TYR A 444 -17.45 -6.91 22.77
N VAL A 445 -16.53 -7.10 23.73
CA VAL A 445 -16.55 -8.18 24.72
C VAL A 445 -16.47 -7.56 26.11
N VAL A 446 -17.14 -8.17 27.09
CA VAL A 446 -17.02 -7.89 28.52
C VAL A 446 -16.98 -9.21 29.29
N ALA A 447 -16.47 -9.22 30.51
CA ALA A 447 -16.68 -10.31 31.47
C ALA A 447 -17.80 -9.96 32.46
N ALA A 448 -18.57 -10.95 32.89
CA ALA A 448 -19.61 -10.77 33.91
C ALA A 448 -19.69 -11.94 34.88
N GLY A 449 -20.00 -11.64 36.16
CA GLY A 449 -20.03 -12.62 37.25
C GLY A 449 -20.43 -12.04 38.60
N GLY A 450 -21.02 -12.87 39.47
CA GLY A 450 -21.57 -12.50 40.78
C GLY A 450 -22.04 -13.72 41.57
N SER A 451 -22.80 -13.53 42.66
CA SER A 451 -23.10 -14.63 43.61
C SER A 451 -23.86 -15.80 42.98
N ASN A 452 -24.57 -15.55 41.88
CA ASN A 452 -25.41 -16.51 41.17
C ASN A 452 -24.85 -16.81 39.75
N LEU A 453 -23.65 -16.31 39.42
CA LEU A 453 -23.06 -16.37 38.08
C LEU A 453 -21.54 -16.53 38.19
N ASN A 454 -21.02 -17.71 37.85
CA ASN A 454 -19.57 -17.88 37.69
C ASN A 454 -19.05 -16.91 36.61
N PRO A 455 -17.85 -16.33 36.78
CA PRO A 455 -17.33 -15.34 35.85
C PRO A 455 -17.11 -15.96 34.48
N GLN A 456 -17.65 -15.30 33.46
CA GLN A 456 -17.54 -15.71 32.06
C GLN A 456 -17.65 -14.50 31.13
N SER A 457 -17.07 -14.59 29.94
CA SER A 457 -17.13 -13.52 28.95
C SER A 457 -18.46 -13.51 28.17
N TYR A 458 -18.79 -12.36 27.58
CA TYR A 458 -19.96 -12.13 26.74
C TYR A 458 -19.63 -11.24 25.53
N CYS A 459 -20.26 -11.50 24.38
CA CYS A 459 -20.19 -10.64 23.19
C CYS A 459 -21.38 -9.67 23.08
N GLY A 460 -21.14 -8.52 22.44
CA GLY A 460 -22.18 -7.58 22.02
C GLY A 460 -21.81 -6.75 20.78
N ILE A 461 -22.81 -6.08 20.18
CA ILE A 461 -22.67 -5.21 19.00
C ILE A 461 -23.52 -3.95 19.21
N VAL A 462 -22.93 -2.77 18.93
CA VAL A 462 -23.65 -1.50 18.76
C VAL A 462 -23.65 -1.12 17.28
N ASP A 463 -24.81 -0.86 16.68
CA ASP A 463 -24.98 -0.62 15.24
C ASP A 463 -26.31 0.08 14.89
N GLU A 464 -26.67 0.13 13.60
CA GLU A 464 -27.95 0.71 13.13
C GLU A 464 -29.20 -0.05 13.62
N CYS A 465 -29.07 -1.32 14.02
CA CYS A 465 -30.14 -2.12 14.62
C CYS A 465 -30.35 -1.77 16.10
N TYR A 466 -29.27 -1.53 16.85
CA TYR A 466 -29.31 -1.16 18.26
C TYR A 466 -28.21 -0.13 18.59
N PRO A 467 -28.52 1.18 18.61
CA PRO A 467 -27.52 2.25 18.62
C PRO A 467 -27.00 2.62 20.03
N SER A 468 -26.95 1.66 20.94
CA SER A 468 -26.43 1.86 22.29
C SER A 468 -25.86 0.57 22.89
N PHE A 469 -24.86 0.68 23.76
CA PHE A 469 -24.34 -0.45 24.54
C PHE A 469 -25.39 -1.10 25.50
N PHE A 470 -26.51 -0.41 25.76
CA PHE A 470 -27.59 -0.91 26.61
C PHE A 470 -28.30 -2.14 26.01
N ASN A 471 -28.49 -3.18 26.82
CA ASN A 471 -29.15 -4.45 26.48
C ASN A 471 -28.57 -5.22 25.27
N GLN A 472 -27.29 -5.06 24.92
CA GLN A 472 -26.65 -5.72 23.76
C GLN A 472 -25.82 -6.98 24.06
N LEU A 473 -25.90 -7.57 25.27
CA LEU A 473 -25.28 -8.87 25.57
C LEU A 473 -26.15 -10.03 25.05
N PHE A 474 -25.59 -10.90 24.21
CA PHE A 474 -26.37 -11.96 23.52
C PHE A 474 -25.71 -13.34 23.39
N TRP A 475 -24.42 -13.48 23.69
CA TRP A 475 -23.73 -14.76 23.70
C TRP A 475 -22.79 -14.83 24.90
N SER A 476 -22.57 -16.03 25.42
CA SER A 476 -21.75 -16.32 26.59
C SER A 476 -20.68 -17.35 26.26
N PHE A 477 -19.46 -17.13 26.74
CA PHE A 477 -18.34 -18.07 26.67
C PHE A 477 -18.44 -19.02 27.90
N THR A 478 -19.30 -20.04 27.79
CA THR A 478 -19.85 -20.78 28.95
C THR A 478 -18.90 -21.79 29.61
N GLY A 479 -18.67 -21.62 30.91
CA GLY A 479 -17.94 -22.57 31.75
C GLY A 479 -18.80 -23.59 32.52
N THR A 480 -18.17 -24.65 33.03
CA THR A 480 -18.80 -25.72 33.85
C THR A 480 -18.64 -25.46 35.35
N ASP A 481 -19.43 -24.52 35.86
CA ASP A 481 -19.85 -24.41 37.26
C ASP A 481 -18.81 -24.02 38.34
N SER A 482 -17.62 -23.52 38.01
CA SER A 482 -16.66 -23.04 39.03
C SER A 482 -16.06 -21.65 38.78
N SER A 483 -15.32 -21.14 39.77
CA SER A 483 -14.79 -19.77 39.83
C SER A 483 -13.29 -19.76 40.16
N PRO A 484 -12.53 -18.71 39.78
CA PRO A 484 -11.06 -18.76 39.73
C PRO A 484 -10.46 -18.89 41.14
N ALA A 485 -9.35 -19.62 41.26
CA ALA A 485 -8.80 -20.01 42.56
C ALA A 485 -8.08 -18.89 43.32
N ASN A 486 -7.50 -17.92 42.59
CA ASN A 486 -6.52 -16.95 43.11
C ASN A 486 -6.95 -15.47 42.92
N GLU A 487 -8.25 -15.21 42.71
CA GLU A 487 -8.81 -13.86 42.37
C GLU A 487 -8.33 -13.27 41.02
N GLU A 488 -7.80 -14.12 40.15
CA GLU A 488 -7.22 -13.75 38.84
C GLU A 488 -8.26 -13.95 37.72
N TRP A 489 -8.40 -12.97 36.83
CA TRP A 489 -9.29 -13.05 35.66
C TRP A 489 -8.56 -12.72 34.37
N GLY A 490 -8.42 -11.44 33.98
CA GLY A 490 -7.64 -11.05 32.80
C GLY A 490 -8.25 -9.89 32.00
N ASP A 491 -7.38 -9.07 31.40
CA ASP A 491 -7.67 -7.76 30.82
C ASP A 491 -7.30 -7.62 29.32
N TYR A 492 -6.43 -8.48 28.79
CA TYR A 492 -5.98 -8.45 27.39
C TYR A 492 -6.98 -8.98 26.34
N PHE A 493 -8.27 -9.05 26.66
CA PHE A 493 -9.32 -9.38 25.69
C PHE A 493 -9.21 -8.52 24.42
N THR A 494 -9.53 -9.13 23.28
CA THR A 494 -9.42 -8.55 21.95
C THR A 494 -10.69 -8.77 21.15
N VAL A 495 -11.08 -7.75 20.40
CA VAL A 495 -12.12 -7.80 19.34
C VAL A 495 -11.49 -7.25 18.07
N GLN A 496 -11.81 -7.81 16.91
CA GLN A 496 -11.39 -7.30 15.60
C GLN A 496 -12.57 -7.43 14.60
N PRO A 497 -12.68 -6.54 13.59
CA PRO A 497 -13.64 -6.72 12.51
C PRO A 497 -13.26 -7.96 11.68
N HIS A 498 -14.25 -8.71 11.19
CA HIS A 498 -13.96 -9.85 10.35
C HIS A 498 -13.45 -9.36 8.97
N PRO A 499 -12.20 -9.66 8.58
CA PRO A 499 -11.49 -8.96 7.49
C PRO A 499 -12.08 -9.17 6.09
N VAL A 500 -12.96 -10.17 5.91
CA VAL A 500 -13.67 -10.45 4.64
C VAL A 500 -15.17 -10.13 4.74
N ARG A 501 -15.67 -9.73 5.92
CA ARG A 501 -17.10 -9.43 6.16
C ARG A 501 -17.22 -8.28 7.16
N THR A 502 -17.05 -7.06 6.66
CA THR A 502 -16.79 -5.87 7.48
C THR A 502 -17.98 -5.34 8.30
N THR A 503 -19.16 -5.99 8.24
CA THR A 503 -20.26 -5.80 9.20
C THR A 503 -20.10 -6.61 10.49
N MET A 504 -19.17 -7.57 10.51
CA MET A 504 -19.07 -8.61 11.53
C MET A 504 -17.79 -8.50 12.35
N PHE A 505 -17.71 -9.25 13.45
CA PHE A 505 -16.58 -9.23 14.38
C PHE A 505 -16.11 -10.64 14.74
N VAL A 506 -14.84 -10.73 15.09
CA VAL A 506 -14.25 -11.85 15.83
C VAL A 506 -13.76 -11.34 17.19
N GLY A 507 -13.70 -12.20 18.19
CA GLY A 507 -13.18 -11.81 19.50
C GLY A 507 -12.83 -13.00 20.39
N THR A 508 -12.13 -12.67 21.48
CA THR A 508 -11.67 -13.61 22.50
C THR A 508 -12.47 -13.43 23.79
N GLY A 509 -12.80 -14.54 24.46
CA GLY A 509 -13.38 -14.54 25.80
C GLY A 509 -12.77 -15.66 26.66
N MET A 510 -13.24 -15.78 27.90
CA MET A 510 -12.93 -16.90 28.78
C MET A 510 -14.15 -17.43 29.53
N GLY A 511 -14.20 -18.75 29.67
CA GLY A 511 -14.99 -19.49 30.65
C GLY A 511 -14.09 -20.21 31.68
N ILE A 512 -14.67 -21.06 32.53
CA ILE A 512 -13.93 -21.89 33.51
C ILE A 512 -14.44 -23.32 33.45
N GLN A 513 -13.56 -24.32 33.45
CA GLN A 513 -13.94 -25.74 33.48
C GLN A 513 -13.32 -26.48 34.69
N THR A 514 -13.85 -27.64 35.05
CA THR A 514 -13.53 -28.35 36.31
C THR A 514 -12.85 -29.71 36.13
N VAL A 515 -12.40 -30.05 34.91
CA VAL A 515 -11.88 -31.39 34.60
C VAL A 515 -10.38 -31.47 34.88
N PHE A 516 -10.01 -32.27 35.89
CA PHE A 516 -8.65 -32.52 36.39
C PHE A 516 -8.05 -31.44 37.32
N LEU A 517 -6.82 -31.67 37.79
CA LEU A 517 -6.27 -31.09 39.03
C LEU A 517 -5.69 -29.66 38.89
N VAL A 518 -5.95 -28.97 37.77
CA VAL A 518 -5.54 -27.59 37.52
C VAL A 518 -6.81 -26.79 37.18
N LYS A 519 -7.01 -25.62 37.82
CA LYS A 519 -8.31 -24.94 37.93
C LYS A 519 -8.42 -23.78 36.95
N ASP A 520 -8.33 -24.10 35.66
CA ASP A 520 -7.91 -23.12 34.67
C ASP A 520 -9.06 -22.52 33.87
N GLN A 521 -8.84 -21.26 33.48
CA GLN A 521 -9.69 -20.52 32.57
C GLN A 521 -9.54 -21.12 31.17
N ILE A 522 -10.64 -21.37 30.46
CA ILE A 522 -10.58 -21.78 29.06
C ILE A 522 -10.57 -20.52 28.18
N PRO A 523 -9.50 -20.24 27.42
CA PRO A 523 -9.53 -19.22 26.38
C PRO A 523 -10.39 -19.68 25.19
N GLU A 524 -11.31 -18.82 24.76
CA GLU A 524 -12.31 -19.15 23.75
C GLU A 524 -12.35 -18.09 22.63
N PHE A 525 -12.71 -18.55 21.43
CA PHE A 525 -12.86 -17.75 20.22
C PHE A 525 -14.33 -17.66 19.80
N ALA A 526 -14.78 -16.48 19.36
CA ALA A 526 -16.10 -16.27 18.77
C ALA A 526 -16.06 -15.44 17.48
N TRP A 527 -16.97 -15.74 16.56
CA TRP A 527 -17.28 -14.95 15.36
C TRP A 527 -18.77 -14.60 15.37
N PHE A 528 -19.11 -13.30 15.38
CA PHE A 528 -20.46 -12.79 15.61
C PHE A 528 -20.86 -11.66 14.66
N GLY A 529 -22.17 -11.47 14.47
CA GLY A 529 -22.78 -10.50 13.55
C GLY A 529 -24.30 -10.41 13.74
N ARG A 530 -25.07 -10.05 12.70
CA ARG A 530 -26.55 -10.00 12.74
C ARG A 530 -27.17 -11.07 11.83
N ASN A 531 -28.45 -11.38 12.03
CA ASN A 531 -29.17 -12.37 11.23
C ASN A 531 -29.58 -11.85 9.83
N HIS A 532 -29.64 -10.53 9.60
CA HIS A 532 -29.97 -9.96 8.29
C HIS A 532 -28.86 -10.02 7.24
N ASP A 533 -27.66 -10.50 7.59
CA ASP A 533 -26.55 -10.77 6.67
C ASP A 533 -26.89 -11.92 5.65
N SER A 534 -28.04 -11.83 4.94
CA SER A 534 -28.63 -12.95 4.15
C SER A 534 -29.84 -12.74 3.19
N LYS A 535 -30.82 -11.80 3.38
CA LYS A 535 -32.22 -11.94 2.81
C LYS A 535 -32.73 -10.77 1.91
N TYR A 536 -33.79 -10.98 1.07
CA TYR A 536 -34.15 -10.10 -0.09
C TYR A 536 -35.68 -9.88 -0.39
N TRP A 537 -36.05 -8.78 -1.09
CA TRP A 537 -37.44 -8.31 -1.47
C TRP A 537 -37.50 -7.42 -2.77
N ILE A 538 -38.65 -6.77 -3.15
CA ILE A 538 -38.91 -6.08 -4.47
C ILE A 538 -39.77 -4.76 -4.42
N PRO A 539 -39.33 -3.65 -5.09
CA PRO A 539 -40.15 -2.58 -5.74
C PRO A 539 -39.63 -2.12 -7.15
N VAL A 540 -40.33 -1.17 -7.85
CA VAL A 540 -40.05 -0.72 -9.26
C VAL A 540 -40.26 0.80 -9.51
N SER A 541 -39.58 1.42 -10.51
CA SER A 541 -39.64 2.87 -10.83
C SER A 541 -39.77 3.23 -12.35
N ILE A 542 -40.24 4.44 -12.70
CA ILE A 542 -40.61 4.87 -14.08
C ILE A 542 -40.26 6.36 -14.33
N GLY A 543 -39.66 6.72 -15.48
CA GLY A 543 -39.35 8.12 -15.86
C GLY A 543 -38.96 8.37 -17.34
N SER A 544 -38.43 9.57 -17.65
CA SER A 544 -38.07 10.04 -19.00
C SER A 544 -36.72 10.78 -19.02
N LYS A 545 -35.89 10.58 -20.07
CA LYS A 545 -34.51 11.07 -20.13
C LYS A 545 -34.03 11.42 -21.55
N TYR A 546 -32.91 12.14 -21.69
CA TYR A 546 -32.18 12.36 -22.95
C TYR A 546 -30.70 11.92 -22.83
N ILE A 547 -30.03 11.62 -23.96
CA ILE A 547 -28.57 11.35 -23.96
C ILE A 547 -27.81 12.57 -24.49
N ALA A 548 -26.61 12.87 -23.96
CA ALA A 548 -25.62 13.75 -24.59
C ALA A 548 -24.52 12.98 -25.39
N ALA A 549 -23.44 13.64 -25.82
CA ALA A 549 -22.41 13.05 -26.73
C ALA A 549 -21.51 12.00 -26.08
N ASP A 550 -21.46 12.02 -24.76
CA ASP A 550 -20.71 11.18 -23.82
C ASP A 550 -21.51 9.95 -23.37
N LYS A 551 -22.70 9.73 -23.94
CA LYS A 551 -23.69 8.75 -23.47
C LYS A 551 -24.24 9.03 -22.06
N SER A 552 -24.04 10.23 -21.48
CA SER A 552 -24.67 10.60 -20.20
C SER A 552 -26.18 10.78 -20.39
N VAL A 553 -26.96 10.31 -19.42
CA VAL A 553 -28.42 10.14 -19.56
C VAL A 553 -29.17 11.04 -18.57
N HIS A 554 -29.38 12.30 -18.99
CA HIS A 554 -29.99 13.40 -18.24
C HIS A 554 -31.50 13.23 -18.09
N ALA A 555 -32.10 13.79 -17.02
CA ALA A 555 -33.56 13.87 -16.88
C ALA A 555 -34.16 14.76 -17.99
N PHE A 556 -35.35 14.38 -18.50
CA PHE A 556 -36.06 15.12 -19.55
C PHE A 556 -37.44 15.49 -19.00
N GLU A 557 -37.49 16.60 -18.28
CA GLU A 557 -38.66 17.07 -17.55
C GLU A 557 -39.79 17.47 -18.52
N GLY A 558 -41.04 17.18 -18.15
CA GLY A 558 -42.22 17.50 -18.97
C GLY A 558 -42.64 16.45 -20.00
N VAL A 559 -41.99 15.28 -20.09
CA VAL A 559 -42.33 14.21 -21.06
C VAL A 559 -43.12 13.04 -20.40
N PRO A 560 -44.45 12.93 -20.61
CA PRO A 560 -45.35 12.06 -19.82
C PRO A 560 -45.45 10.60 -20.30
N VAL A 561 -45.89 9.71 -19.41
CA VAL A 561 -46.04 8.24 -19.64
C VAL A 561 -47.37 7.71 -19.06
N ALA A 562 -48.01 6.74 -19.73
CA ALA A 562 -49.25 6.07 -19.28
C ALA A 562 -48.98 4.66 -18.71
N CYS A 563 -49.88 4.13 -17.86
CA CYS A 563 -49.73 2.83 -17.18
C CYS A 563 -51.10 2.16 -16.86
N THR A 564 -51.16 0.82 -16.73
CA THR A 564 -52.42 0.07 -16.67
C THR A 564 -52.97 -0.30 -15.28
N LYS A 565 -52.16 -0.57 -14.25
CA LYS A 565 -52.64 -0.68 -12.84
C LYS A 565 -51.52 -0.56 -11.78
N ASP A 566 -51.89 -0.13 -10.57
CA ASP A 566 -51.05 -0.01 -9.36
C ASP A 566 -51.89 -0.32 -8.11
N LYS A 567 -51.27 -0.61 -6.96
CA LYS A 567 -51.94 -0.84 -5.64
C LYS A 567 -52.66 0.40 -5.07
N ARG A 568 -52.84 1.44 -5.90
CA ARG A 568 -53.44 2.75 -5.59
C ARG A 568 -54.34 3.26 -6.74
N ASP A 569 -54.73 2.38 -7.66
CA ASP A 569 -55.64 2.63 -8.81
C ASP A 569 -55.38 3.94 -9.59
N ARG A 570 -54.13 4.13 -10.04
CA ARG A 570 -53.69 5.26 -10.88
C ARG A 570 -53.56 4.85 -12.35
N THR A 571 -53.89 5.76 -13.27
CA THR A 571 -53.94 5.50 -14.73
C THR A 571 -52.88 6.24 -15.57
N SER A 572 -52.14 7.20 -14.99
CA SER A 572 -51.05 7.91 -15.66
C SER A 572 -49.98 8.40 -14.68
N ILE A 573 -48.75 8.62 -15.18
CA ILE A 573 -47.60 9.11 -14.38
C ILE A 573 -46.84 10.14 -15.22
N THR A 574 -46.87 11.41 -14.80
CA THR A 574 -46.28 12.52 -15.54
C THR A 574 -44.78 12.72 -15.29
N THR A 575 -44.21 12.24 -14.18
CA THR A 575 -42.75 12.22 -13.93
C THR A 575 -42.38 11.32 -12.74
N ASN A 576 -41.20 10.67 -12.81
CA ASN A 576 -40.46 9.99 -11.73
C ASN A 576 -41.32 9.32 -10.62
N GLY A 577 -42.07 8.29 -10.98
CA GLY A 577 -42.95 7.54 -10.07
C GLY A 577 -42.39 6.18 -9.61
N TYR A 578 -43.03 5.60 -8.59
CA TYR A 578 -42.77 4.23 -8.11
C TYR A 578 -44.05 3.39 -8.11
N ALA A 579 -43.92 2.11 -8.44
CA ALA A 579 -44.93 1.06 -8.28
C ALA A 579 -44.35 -0.11 -7.47
N VAL A 580 -45.21 -0.90 -6.81
CA VAL A 580 -44.79 -2.03 -5.96
C VAL A 580 -45.71 -3.22 -6.21
N TYR A 581 -45.14 -4.36 -6.58
CA TYR A 581 -45.88 -5.58 -6.93
C TYR A 581 -45.33 -6.84 -6.26
N ASP A 582 -46.16 -7.89 -6.24
CA ASP A 582 -45.73 -9.27 -6.04
C ASP A 582 -45.22 -9.85 -7.37
N ALA A 583 -44.27 -10.78 -7.33
CA ALA A 583 -43.54 -11.30 -8.49
C ALA A 583 -44.34 -12.27 -9.37
N SER A 584 -45.67 -12.15 -9.37
CA SER A 584 -46.64 -13.10 -9.90
C SER A 584 -47.62 -12.54 -10.95
N VAL A 585 -47.61 -11.23 -11.25
CA VAL A 585 -48.63 -10.55 -12.10
C VAL A 585 -48.05 -9.51 -13.11
N PRO A 586 -48.50 -9.45 -14.40
CA PRO A 586 -48.04 -8.49 -15.46
C PRO A 586 -48.62 -7.04 -15.49
N ILE A 587 -47.97 -6.10 -16.21
CA ILE A 587 -48.36 -4.67 -16.47
C ILE A 587 -47.90 -4.09 -17.85
N THR A 588 -48.29 -2.85 -18.25
CA THR A 588 -48.03 -2.19 -19.58
C THR A 588 -47.84 -0.64 -19.53
N LEU A 589 -47.05 -0.04 -20.46
CA LEU A 589 -46.60 1.39 -20.54
C LEU A 589 -46.54 2.01 -21.98
N THR A 590 -46.57 3.36 -22.16
CA THR A 590 -46.49 4.09 -23.49
C THR A 590 -45.94 5.56 -23.45
N ALA A 591 -45.25 6.06 -24.52
CA ALA A 591 -44.54 7.40 -24.59
C ALA A 591 -44.46 8.11 -26.00
N PRO A 592 -43.89 9.36 -26.13
CA PRO A 592 -43.81 10.18 -27.38
C PRO A 592 -42.51 10.08 -28.23
N LYS A 593 -42.43 10.79 -29.39
CA LYS A 593 -41.38 10.61 -30.44
C LYS A 593 -40.27 11.69 -30.63
N SER A 594 -40.44 12.96 -30.25
CA SER A 594 -39.37 13.99 -30.44
C SER A 594 -39.58 15.21 -29.54
N HIS A 595 -38.52 16.01 -29.31
CA HIS A 595 -38.58 17.18 -28.42
C HIS A 595 -37.44 18.18 -28.69
N LYS A 596 -37.60 19.47 -28.32
CA LYS A 596 -36.58 20.52 -28.57
C LYS A 596 -36.40 21.43 -27.35
N ILE A 597 -35.14 21.77 -27.03
CA ILE A 597 -34.79 22.72 -25.95
C ILE A 597 -33.65 23.64 -26.43
N GLY A 598 -33.93 24.94 -26.54
CA GLY A 598 -32.93 25.95 -26.92
C GLY A 598 -32.36 25.77 -28.34
N ASN A 599 -31.03 25.94 -28.45
CA ASN A 599 -30.26 25.70 -29.68
C ASN A 599 -29.85 24.24 -29.88
N ASP A 600 -30.07 23.38 -28.89
CA ASP A 600 -29.81 21.94 -29.00
C ASP A 600 -31.02 21.19 -29.59
N VAL A 601 -30.77 20.00 -30.16
CA VAL A 601 -31.78 19.17 -30.85
C VAL A 601 -31.68 17.72 -30.37
N TYR A 602 -32.83 17.10 -30.08
CA TYR A 602 -32.92 15.78 -29.43
C TYR A 602 -34.04 14.92 -30.09
N GLU A 603 -33.74 13.67 -30.48
CA GLU A 603 -34.72 12.73 -31.09
C GLU A 603 -34.87 11.42 -30.32
N PHE A 604 -36.10 10.85 -30.23
CA PHE A 604 -36.36 9.63 -29.47
C PHE A 604 -35.62 8.42 -30.07
N SER A 605 -35.00 7.62 -29.20
CA SER A 605 -34.18 6.49 -29.59
C SER A 605 -34.78 5.13 -29.20
N TYR A 606 -35.11 4.91 -27.92
CA TYR A 606 -35.64 3.62 -27.43
C TYR A 606 -36.25 3.71 -26.03
N TRP A 607 -37.06 2.71 -25.68
CA TRP A 607 -37.36 2.32 -24.30
C TRP A 607 -36.24 1.49 -23.67
N ASN A 608 -35.97 1.75 -22.40
CA ASN A 608 -35.00 1.07 -21.56
C ASN A 608 -35.70 0.53 -20.31
N ASN A 609 -35.99 -0.76 -20.29
CA ASN A 609 -36.49 -1.47 -19.11
C ASN A 609 -35.32 -2.24 -18.47
N ARG A 610 -34.96 -1.88 -17.25
CA ARG A 610 -33.92 -2.54 -16.44
C ARG A 610 -34.57 -3.57 -15.53
N THR A 611 -34.17 -4.82 -15.67
CA THR A 611 -34.55 -5.91 -14.77
C THR A 611 -33.29 -6.66 -14.32
N LYS A 612 -32.50 -5.95 -13.50
CA LYS A 612 -31.07 -6.17 -13.19
C LYS A 612 -30.08 -5.99 -14.36
N PRO A 613 -28.76 -5.86 -14.07
CA PRO A 613 -27.78 -5.58 -15.11
C PRO A 613 -27.45 -6.83 -15.94
N TRP A 614 -27.81 -6.76 -17.22
CA TRP A 614 -27.10 -7.34 -18.36
C TRP A 614 -27.53 -8.72 -18.87
N GLY A 615 -28.84 -8.92 -19.01
CA GLY A 615 -29.44 -9.85 -19.96
C GLY A 615 -30.45 -9.12 -20.86
N ASP A 616 -30.52 -9.54 -22.13
CA ASP A 616 -31.55 -9.26 -23.14
C ASP A 616 -32.47 -8.04 -22.94
N TYR A 617 -32.05 -6.91 -23.54
CA TYR A 617 -32.88 -5.72 -23.64
C TYR A 617 -34.14 -5.96 -24.49
N ALA A 618 -35.31 -5.79 -23.88
CA ALA A 618 -36.52 -5.40 -24.61
C ALA A 618 -36.41 -3.93 -25.08
N TYR A 619 -35.47 -3.65 -26.00
CA TYR A 619 -35.33 -2.35 -26.66
C TYR A 619 -36.52 -2.09 -27.58
N SER A 620 -37.65 -1.69 -26.99
CA SER A 620 -38.82 -1.26 -27.76
C SER A 620 -38.53 0.11 -28.37
N THR A 621 -38.17 0.13 -29.65
CA THR A 621 -38.21 1.33 -30.50
C THR A 621 -39.66 1.69 -30.87
N ASN A 622 -40.59 0.74 -30.71
CA ASN A 622 -42.03 0.99 -30.67
C ASN A 622 -42.37 1.73 -29.36
N PRO A 623 -43.07 2.89 -29.37
CA PRO A 623 -43.32 3.67 -28.16
C PRO A 623 -44.24 3.04 -27.09
N SER A 624 -44.60 1.76 -27.17
CA SER A 624 -45.38 1.01 -26.17
C SER A 624 -44.66 -0.27 -25.72
N LEU A 625 -44.93 -0.74 -24.49
CA LEU A 625 -44.15 -1.78 -23.79
C LEU A 625 -44.99 -2.57 -22.75
N SER A 626 -44.81 -3.89 -22.66
CA SER A 626 -45.42 -4.75 -21.61
C SER A 626 -44.38 -5.52 -20.79
N ILE A 627 -44.72 -5.88 -19.55
CA ILE A 627 -43.83 -6.46 -18.53
C ILE A 627 -44.56 -7.63 -17.84
N SER A 628 -43.97 -8.83 -17.74
CA SER A 628 -44.72 -10.03 -17.33
C SER A 628 -44.04 -11.04 -16.39
N SER A 629 -42.73 -10.96 -16.11
CA SER A 629 -42.07 -11.76 -15.04
C SER A 629 -40.61 -11.32 -14.81
N THR A 630 -40.34 -10.61 -13.71
CA THR A 630 -39.01 -10.04 -13.38
C THR A 630 -38.82 -9.98 -11.85
N GLY A 631 -37.59 -9.85 -11.34
CA GLY A 631 -37.36 -10.00 -9.90
C GLY A 631 -36.07 -9.43 -9.30
N THR A 632 -36.11 -9.30 -7.97
CA THR A 632 -35.19 -8.55 -7.09
C THR A 632 -35.30 -7.02 -7.22
N ARG A 633 -34.59 -6.26 -6.34
CA ARG A 633 -35.16 -5.06 -5.69
C ARG A 633 -35.13 -3.72 -6.44
N ASP A 634 -34.90 -3.68 -7.76
CA ASP A 634 -34.47 -2.43 -8.43
C ASP A 634 -34.86 -2.29 -9.92
N ASP A 635 -36.06 -2.70 -10.33
CA ASP A 635 -36.46 -2.60 -11.76
C ASP A 635 -36.85 -1.14 -12.16
N GLN A 636 -36.51 -0.70 -13.38
CA GLN A 636 -36.70 0.70 -13.85
C GLN A 636 -37.06 0.84 -15.35
N CYS A 637 -38.05 1.67 -15.71
CA CYS A 637 -38.49 1.92 -17.11
C CYS A 637 -38.27 3.39 -17.58
N VAL A 638 -37.58 3.62 -18.72
CA VAL A 638 -37.13 4.97 -19.17
C VAL A 638 -37.07 5.18 -20.72
N ALA A 639 -37.35 6.39 -21.24
CA ALA A 639 -37.18 6.83 -22.67
C ALA A 639 -35.94 7.77 -22.91
N VAL A 640 -35.39 7.92 -24.16
CA VAL A 640 -33.92 8.25 -24.42
C VAL A 640 -33.53 9.00 -25.78
N TYR A 641 -32.46 9.87 -25.89
CA TYR A 641 -32.06 10.83 -27.05
C TYR A 641 -30.48 11.04 -27.45
N LYS A 642 -29.83 12.22 -27.80
CA LYS A 642 -28.35 12.43 -28.33
C LYS A 642 -27.56 13.84 -28.23
N LYS A 643 -26.17 13.99 -28.42
CA LYS A 643 -25.29 15.26 -28.66
C LYS A 643 -23.78 15.12 -29.25
N THR A 644 -22.79 16.12 -29.22
CA THR A 644 -21.39 16.23 -29.92
C THR A 644 -20.06 16.80 -29.17
N ARG A 645 -18.81 17.00 -29.78
CA ARG A 645 -17.40 17.25 -29.17
C ARG A 645 -16.26 18.14 -29.92
N GLN A 646 -14.96 18.27 -29.44
CA GLN A 646 -13.70 19.02 -29.92
C GLN A 646 -12.29 18.32 -29.60
N LEU A 647 -11.12 18.60 -30.26
CA LEU A 647 -9.73 18.05 -30.00
C LEU A 647 -8.52 19.04 -29.80
N VAL A 648 -7.45 18.61 -29.07
CA VAL A 648 -6.10 19.23 -28.83
C VAL A 648 -4.97 18.16 -28.81
N ILE A 649 -3.73 18.45 -29.26
CA ILE A 649 -2.60 17.49 -29.41
C ILE A 649 -1.22 18.07 -28.97
N THR A 650 -0.41 17.29 -28.24
CA THR A 650 0.94 17.60 -27.70
C THR A 650 1.92 16.40 -27.78
N SER A 651 3.13 16.49 -27.20
CA SER A 651 4.15 15.41 -27.16
C SER A 651 4.96 15.39 -25.84
N ARG A 652 5.46 14.21 -25.46
CA ARG A 652 6.31 13.92 -24.28
C ARG A 652 7.57 13.17 -24.74
N GLY A 653 8.72 13.84 -24.72
CA GLY A 653 9.96 13.33 -25.31
C GLY A 653 9.93 13.34 -26.85
N PRO A 654 10.55 14.32 -27.53
CA PRO A 654 10.77 15.69 -27.05
C PRO A 654 9.44 16.40 -26.73
N THR A 655 9.50 17.50 -26.00
CA THR A 655 8.30 18.23 -25.51
C THR A 655 7.56 19.08 -26.57
N SER A 656 8.09 19.17 -27.79
CA SER A 656 7.45 19.89 -28.91
C SER A 656 8.09 19.49 -30.25
N GLY A 657 7.49 19.92 -31.36
CA GLY A 657 8.08 19.77 -32.70
C GLY A 657 7.81 18.44 -33.39
N VAL A 658 7.34 17.41 -32.68
CA VAL A 658 6.92 16.13 -33.27
C VAL A 658 5.80 16.38 -34.30
N PRO A 659 5.96 15.97 -35.58
CA PRO A 659 4.99 16.21 -36.64
C PRO A 659 3.85 15.19 -36.60
N ILE A 660 2.59 15.66 -36.56
CA ILE A 660 1.39 14.81 -36.53
C ILE A 660 0.56 15.03 -37.79
N THR A 661 0.26 13.96 -38.52
CA THR A 661 -0.63 14.01 -39.70
C THR A 661 -2.06 13.62 -39.33
N THR A 662 -3.04 14.25 -39.98
CA THR A 662 -4.48 14.01 -39.74
C THR A 662 -5.12 13.36 -40.97
N SER A 663 -5.93 12.31 -40.80
CA SER A 663 -6.54 11.60 -41.94
C SER A 663 -7.60 12.40 -42.72
N ILE A 664 -8.16 13.45 -42.11
CA ILE A 664 -9.12 14.38 -42.71
C ILE A 664 -8.89 15.79 -42.16
N VAL A 665 -9.18 16.80 -42.97
CA VAL A 665 -9.30 18.18 -42.48
C VAL A 665 -10.50 18.33 -41.54
N ASP A 666 -10.39 19.27 -40.62
CA ASP A 666 -11.38 19.55 -39.59
C ASP A 666 -12.55 20.42 -40.10
N ALA A 667 -13.52 20.72 -39.23
CA ALA A 667 -14.70 21.52 -39.59
C ALA A 667 -14.39 22.96 -40.06
N THR A 668 -13.13 23.41 -39.98
CA THR A 668 -12.64 24.71 -40.48
C THR A 668 -11.72 24.58 -41.71
N GLY A 669 -11.42 23.36 -42.15
CA GLY A 669 -10.53 23.07 -43.29
C GLY A 669 -9.07 22.80 -42.93
N ASN A 670 -8.72 22.66 -41.64
CA ASN A 670 -7.33 22.53 -41.18
C ASN A 670 -6.94 21.07 -40.86
N GLY A 671 -5.68 20.69 -41.07
CA GLY A 671 -5.20 19.29 -40.99
C GLY A 671 -3.88 19.11 -40.22
N THR A 672 -2.89 18.44 -40.84
CA THR A 672 -1.52 18.16 -40.34
C THR A 672 -0.79 19.35 -39.71
N GLY A 673 0.13 19.10 -38.75
CA GLY A 673 1.07 20.09 -38.24
C GLY A 673 2.02 19.56 -37.15
N PRO A 674 3.03 20.34 -36.72
CA PRO A 674 3.88 20.01 -35.57
C PRO A 674 3.13 20.22 -34.24
N THR A 675 3.51 19.47 -33.21
CA THR A 675 2.99 19.64 -31.84
C THR A 675 3.52 20.92 -31.18
N PRO A 676 2.68 21.69 -30.45
CA PRO A 676 1.26 21.44 -30.13
C PRO A 676 0.26 22.04 -31.15
N LEU A 677 -0.94 21.42 -31.33
CA LEU A 677 -2.00 21.91 -32.23
C LEU A 677 -3.44 21.56 -31.79
N THR A 678 -4.47 22.20 -32.36
CA THR A 678 -5.91 22.11 -31.96
C THR A 678 -6.83 21.97 -33.18
N ARG A 679 -7.91 21.15 -33.13
CA ARG A 679 -8.82 20.84 -34.25
C ARG A 679 -10.26 20.53 -33.81
N TYR A 680 -11.23 20.57 -34.74
CA TYR A 680 -12.67 20.35 -34.46
C TYR A 680 -13.33 19.28 -35.35
N TYR A 681 -13.87 18.21 -34.74
CA TYR A 681 -14.49 17.09 -35.45
C TYR A 681 -15.80 16.61 -34.83
N TRP A 682 -16.77 16.24 -35.68
CA TRP A 682 -17.98 15.49 -35.32
C TRP A 682 -18.02 14.09 -35.94
N ARG A 683 -16.99 13.70 -36.69
CA ARG A 683 -16.83 12.39 -37.35
C ARG A 683 -15.51 11.76 -36.92
N THR A 684 -15.35 10.48 -37.19
CA THR A 684 -14.10 9.73 -36.95
C THR A 684 -12.90 10.34 -37.71
N VAL A 685 -11.78 10.53 -37.02
CA VAL A 685 -10.49 11.00 -37.55
C VAL A 685 -9.36 10.14 -37.01
N ALA A 686 -8.35 9.86 -37.84
CA ALA A 686 -7.11 9.22 -37.41
C ALA A 686 -5.95 10.22 -37.40
N LEU A 687 -4.99 9.95 -36.52
CA LEU A 687 -3.81 10.76 -36.24
C LEU A 687 -2.59 9.85 -36.29
N ASP A 688 -1.55 10.21 -37.04
CA ASP A 688 -0.31 9.44 -37.11
C ASP A 688 0.87 10.26 -36.59
N ALA A 689 1.67 9.64 -35.71
CA ALA A 689 2.98 10.13 -35.25
C ALA A 689 4.11 9.34 -35.92
N PRO A 690 5.35 9.87 -36.02
CA PRO A 690 6.48 9.11 -36.55
C PRO A 690 7.02 8.10 -35.52
N ASP A 691 7.43 6.91 -35.99
CA ASP A 691 7.99 5.85 -35.12
C ASP A 691 9.27 6.28 -34.40
N TYR A 692 10.05 7.18 -35.02
CA TYR A 692 11.25 7.79 -34.45
C TYR A 692 11.30 9.29 -34.73
N HIS A 693 11.87 10.06 -33.80
CA HIS A 693 12.15 11.49 -33.99
C HIS A 693 13.66 11.76 -33.90
N THR A 694 14.27 12.08 -35.05
CA THR A 694 15.73 12.14 -35.22
C THR A 694 16.27 13.58 -35.34
N ALA A 695 16.54 14.19 -34.18
CA ALA A 695 17.24 15.48 -34.08
C ALA A 695 18.42 15.33 -33.10
N THR A 696 19.56 14.87 -33.60
CA THR A 696 20.80 14.47 -32.86
C THR A 696 20.67 13.34 -31.82
N ASN A 697 19.52 13.17 -31.20
CA ASN A 697 19.19 12.10 -30.25
C ASN A 697 18.21 11.10 -30.88
N ILE A 698 18.13 9.88 -30.33
CA ILE A 698 17.25 8.82 -30.84
C ILE A 698 16.07 8.65 -29.90
N TRP A 699 14.95 9.28 -30.24
CA TRP A 699 13.66 9.10 -29.58
C TRP A 699 12.81 8.11 -30.38
N LYS A 700 12.24 7.11 -29.72
CA LYS A 700 11.40 6.04 -30.29
C LYS A 700 10.00 6.12 -29.68
N PHE A 701 8.96 6.12 -30.51
CA PHE A 701 7.58 6.18 -30.06
C PHE A 701 7.25 5.00 -29.13
N GLU A 702 6.63 5.30 -27.99
CA GLU A 702 6.06 4.31 -27.08
C GLU A 702 4.54 4.29 -27.19
N ARG A 703 3.82 5.38 -26.88
CA ARG A 703 2.34 5.35 -26.91
C ARG A 703 1.69 6.72 -27.09
N TRP A 704 0.39 6.69 -27.36
CA TRP A 704 -0.50 7.83 -27.21
C TRP A 704 -1.03 7.94 -25.78
N TRP A 705 -1.25 9.16 -25.29
CA TRP A 705 -2.00 9.48 -24.08
C TRP A 705 -3.26 10.25 -24.45
N VAL A 706 -4.34 10.07 -23.68
CA VAL A 706 -5.68 10.64 -23.93
C VAL A 706 -6.23 11.18 -22.61
N ASN A 707 -6.40 12.50 -22.50
CA ASN A 707 -6.84 13.17 -21.27
C ASN A 707 -6.07 12.67 -20.02
N GLY A 708 -4.73 12.56 -20.13
CA GLY A 708 -3.86 12.04 -19.07
C GLY A 708 -3.87 10.51 -18.87
N LYS A 709 -4.44 9.71 -19.79
CA LYS A 709 -4.51 8.24 -19.69
C LYS A 709 -3.75 7.54 -20.83
N PRO A 710 -2.83 6.59 -20.53
CA PRO A 710 -2.02 5.92 -21.55
C PRO A 710 -2.84 4.98 -22.43
N GLN A 711 -2.42 4.83 -23.68
CA GLN A 711 -2.98 3.94 -24.71
C GLN A 711 -1.99 2.83 -25.10
N SER A 712 -2.34 2.04 -26.12
CA SER A 712 -1.56 0.89 -26.59
C SER A 712 -0.13 1.26 -26.97
N VAL A 713 0.84 0.56 -26.39
CA VAL A 713 2.26 0.70 -26.71
C VAL A 713 2.55 0.21 -28.14
N GLY A 714 3.45 0.90 -28.84
CA GLY A 714 3.95 0.57 -30.17
C GLY A 714 3.02 0.92 -31.34
N ASN A 715 1.88 1.58 -31.09
CA ASN A 715 0.95 1.99 -32.15
C ASN A 715 1.00 3.50 -32.40
N THR A 716 1.77 3.92 -33.39
CA THR A 716 1.92 5.31 -33.83
C THR A 716 0.63 5.94 -34.37
N ARG A 717 -0.41 5.16 -34.69
CA ARG A 717 -1.70 5.64 -35.22
C ARG A 717 -2.84 5.62 -34.19
N PHE A 718 -3.30 6.79 -33.74
CA PHE A 718 -4.51 6.91 -32.93
C PHE A 718 -5.76 7.16 -33.78
N VAL A 719 -6.95 6.75 -33.30
CA VAL A 719 -8.22 6.92 -34.03
C VAL A 719 -9.32 7.41 -33.08
N VAL A 720 -9.61 8.70 -33.13
CA VAL A 720 -10.76 9.31 -32.45
C VAL A 720 -12.02 8.97 -33.23
N ARG A 721 -13.01 8.31 -32.61
CA ARG A 721 -14.28 7.96 -33.27
C ARG A 721 -15.44 8.85 -32.85
N GLU A 722 -16.38 9.03 -33.77
CA GLU A 722 -17.66 9.72 -33.53
C GLU A 722 -18.44 9.11 -32.34
N ASP A 723 -18.43 7.79 -32.20
CA ASP A 723 -19.17 7.07 -31.16
C ASP A 723 -18.37 6.83 -29.87
N ASP A 724 -17.09 7.20 -29.80
CA ASP A 724 -16.24 6.93 -28.63
C ASP A 724 -16.54 7.90 -27.47
N THR A 725 -17.12 7.34 -26.41
CA THR A 725 -17.52 8.07 -25.21
C THR A 725 -16.56 7.94 -24.04
N SER A 726 -15.42 7.26 -24.22
CA SER A 726 -14.33 7.28 -23.24
C SER A 726 -13.67 8.66 -23.13
N LEU A 727 -13.79 9.47 -24.19
CA LEU A 727 -13.10 10.73 -24.40
C LEU A 727 -13.78 11.95 -23.73
N GLY A 728 -15.03 11.82 -23.28
CA GLY A 728 -15.81 12.88 -22.64
C GLY A 728 -16.64 13.77 -23.60
N ASN A 729 -17.24 14.83 -23.05
CA ASN A 729 -17.91 15.91 -23.80
C ASN A 729 -16.98 17.13 -23.88
N GLY A 730 -16.98 17.84 -25.01
CA GLY A 730 -16.13 19.03 -25.21
C GLY A 730 -14.73 18.68 -25.71
N THR A 731 -13.70 19.31 -25.13
CA THR A 731 -12.31 19.26 -25.57
C THR A 731 -11.60 17.98 -25.12
N ILE A 732 -10.90 17.30 -26.05
CA ILE A 732 -10.10 16.09 -25.79
C ILE A 732 -8.63 16.42 -26.02
N THR A 733 -7.76 16.14 -25.04
CA THR A 733 -6.30 16.34 -25.14
C THR A 733 -5.59 15.02 -25.45
N LEU A 734 -4.62 15.06 -26.35
CA LEU A 734 -3.83 13.91 -26.80
C LEU A 734 -2.33 14.21 -26.68
N GLU A 735 -1.52 13.24 -26.23
CA GLU A 735 -0.05 13.39 -26.13
C GLU A 735 0.64 12.20 -26.82
N ALA A 736 1.70 12.43 -27.61
CA ALA A 736 2.55 11.36 -28.15
C ALA A 736 3.83 11.21 -27.30
N GLU A 737 4.07 10.02 -26.74
CA GLU A 737 5.18 9.74 -25.81
C GLU A 737 6.27 8.86 -26.46
N TYR A 738 7.55 9.18 -26.21
CA TYR A 738 8.73 8.46 -26.73
C TYR A 738 9.79 8.21 -25.64
N SER A 739 10.37 7.00 -25.58
CA SER A 739 11.64 6.76 -24.85
C SER A 739 12.82 7.24 -25.68
N GLY A 740 13.96 7.57 -25.09
CA GLY A 740 15.14 7.92 -25.90
C GLY A 740 16.48 7.94 -25.17
N ILE A 741 17.54 7.61 -25.90
CA ILE A 741 18.92 7.91 -25.46
C ILE A 741 19.34 9.26 -26.04
N TYR A 742 19.93 10.09 -25.20
CA TYR A 742 20.51 11.38 -25.58
C TYR A 742 21.85 11.63 -24.91
N ARG A 743 22.67 12.44 -25.59
CA ARG A 743 23.95 12.90 -25.06
C ARG A 743 23.71 14.07 -24.12
N VAL A 744 24.16 13.97 -22.87
CA VAL A 744 24.08 15.10 -21.91
C VAL A 744 25.08 16.18 -22.35
N THR A 745 24.70 17.44 -22.24
CA THR A 745 25.55 18.56 -22.66
C THR A 745 26.70 18.76 -21.66
N PRO A 746 27.98 18.73 -22.08
CA PRO A 746 29.10 19.02 -21.19
C PRO A 746 28.99 20.42 -20.57
N TRP A 747 29.41 20.56 -19.32
CA TRP A 747 29.46 21.86 -18.64
C TRP A 747 30.47 22.81 -19.33
N PRO A 748 30.34 24.15 -19.25
CA PRO A 748 31.16 25.09 -20.03
C PRO A 748 32.66 25.07 -19.75
N GLY A 749 33.10 24.54 -18.61
CA GLY A 749 34.50 24.31 -18.27
C GLY A 749 35.03 22.93 -18.65
N ALA A 750 34.22 22.10 -19.33
CA ALA A 750 34.65 20.82 -19.88
C ALA A 750 35.63 21.04 -21.03
N SER A 751 36.89 20.67 -20.81
CA SER A 751 37.92 20.75 -21.84
C SER A 751 37.83 19.55 -22.78
N PRO A 752 38.13 19.69 -24.09
CA PRO A 752 38.37 18.56 -24.98
C PRO A 752 39.56 17.65 -24.56
N VAL A 753 40.30 18.04 -23.52
CA VAL A 753 41.37 17.24 -22.87
C VAL A 753 41.07 16.90 -21.40
N ASP A 754 39.81 17.00 -20.94
CA ASP A 754 39.42 16.52 -19.60
C ASP A 754 39.43 14.98 -19.59
N GLN A 755 40.57 14.42 -19.20
CA GLN A 755 40.83 12.98 -19.21
C GLN A 755 39.82 12.24 -18.33
N GLY A 756 39.04 11.34 -18.95
CA GLY A 756 38.09 10.48 -18.25
C GLY A 756 36.83 11.15 -17.68
N TRP A 757 36.27 12.19 -18.31
CA TRP A 757 34.94 12.66 -17.91
C TRP A 757 33.88 11.56 -18.07
N GLY A 758 33.17 11.23 -16.99
CA GLY A 758 32.30 10.06 -16.89
C GLY A 758 32.97 8.79 -16.32
N ASP A 759 34.18 8.87 -15.74
CA ASP A 759 34.83 7.70 -15.12
C ASP A 759 34.09 7.20 -13.87
N HIS A 760 33.46 8.11 -13.12
CA HIS A 760 32.45 7.79 -12.12
C HIS A 760 31.24 8.74 -12.24
N VAL A 761 30.03 8.17 -12.10
CA VAL A 761 28.74 8.86 -12.02
C VAL A 761 28.03 8.46 -10.72
N VAL A 762 27.20 9.35 -10.18
CA VAL A 762 26.45 9.10 -8.93
C VAL A 762 25.07 9.73 -8.97
N ALA A 763 24.08 9.04 -8.40
CA ALA A 763 22.80 9.63 -8.00
C ALA A 763 23.04 10.42 -6.70
N VAL A 764 22.79 11.74 -6.71
CA VAL A 764 23.04 12.60 -5.54
C VAL A 764 21.84 12.63 -4.61
N GLY A 765 20.65 12.86 -5.18
CA GLY A 765 19.45 13.25 -4.44
C GLY A 765 18.91 14.58 -4.97
N ASP A 766 18.07 15.30 -4.22
CA ASP A 766 17.56 16.61 -4.65
C ASP A 766 18.54 17.70 -4.20
N MET A 767 19.60 17.88 -5.00
CA MET A 767 20.73 18.73 -4.64
C MET A 767 20.37 20.22 -4.82
N ASP A 768 19.53 20.60 -5.78
CA ASP A 768 19.13 22.00 -6.02
C ASP A 768 17.75 22.42 -5.51
N ARG A 769 16.94 21.48 -5.00
CA ARG A 769 15.55 21.65 -4.53
C ARG A 769 14.56 22.05 -5.62
N ASP A 770 14.79 21.63 -6.87
CA ASP A 770 13.76 21.70 -7.91
C ASP A 770 12.72 20.56 -7.81
N GLY A 771 12.93 19.56 -6.94
CA GLY A 771 11.99 18.48 -6.62
C GLY A 771 12.23 17.16 -7.34
N TYR A 772 13.39 17.00 -8.00
CA TYR A 772 13.76 15.88 -8.86
C TYR A 772 15.14 15.35 -8.46
N GLY A 773 15.57 14.22 -9.02
CA GLY A 773 16.85 13.62 -8.67
C GLY A 773 18.02 14.13 -9.51
N ASP A 774 19.01 14.74 -8.85
CA ASP A 774 20.24 15.26 -9.43
C ASP A 774 21.36 14.22 -9.49
N TYR A 775 22.30 14.41 -10.42
CA TYR A 775 23.44 13.51 -10.59
C TYR A 775 24.80 14.23 -10.69
N GLY A 776 25.83 13.57 -10.15
CA GLY A 776 27.21 14.01 -10.14
C GLY A 776 28.08 13.18 -11.08
N VAL A 777 29.04 13.83 -11.74
CA VAL A 777 29.87 13.23 -12.81
C VAL A 777 31.32 13.69 -12.63
N SER A 778 32.27 12.76 -12.56
CA SER A 778 33.69 13.06 -12.34
C SER A 778 34.55 13.02 -13.60
N ALA A 779 35.68 13.72 -13.56
CA ALA A 779 36.86 13.48 -14.37
C ALA A 779 38.11 13.54 -13.46
N PRO A 780 38.50 12.44 -12.79
CA PRO A 780 39.52 12.47 -11.73
C PRO A 780 40.94 12.79 -12.24
N PHE A 781 41.22 12.58 -13.53
CA PHE A 781 42.51 12.88 -14.17
C PHE A 781 42.51 14.23 -14.92
N ALA A 782 41.54 15.12 -14.63
CA ALA A 782 41.47 16.43 -15.25
C ALA A 782 42.49 17.41 -14.67
N ASP A 783 43.33 17.97 -15.55
CA ASP A 783 44.26 19.05 -15.26
C ASP A 783 43.48 20.38 -15.20
N LYS A 784 43.30 20.93 -13.99
CA LYS A 784 42.50 22.15 -13.74
C LYS A 784 43.33 23.25 -13.07
N SER A 785 42.68 24.29 -12.53
CA SER A 785 43.34 25.51 -12.04
C SER A 785 44.38 25.30 -10.93
N LYS A 786 44.41 24.12 -10.30
CA LYS A 786 45.35 23.76 -9.23
C LYS A 786 46.54 22.91 -9.68
N GLY A 787 46.61 22.58 -10.97
CA GLY A 787 47.71 21.83 -11.60
C GLY A 787 47.28 20.46 -12.13
N ALA A 788 48.26 19.67 -12.55
CA ALA A 788 48.01 18.37 -13.15
C ALA A 788 47.32 17.39 -12.18
N ASP A 789 46.50 16.47 -12.68
CA ASP A 789 45.82 15.43 -11.88
C ASP A 789 44.97 15.97 -10.70
N SER A 790 44.51 17.22 -10.76
CA SER A 790 43.64 17.79 -9.70
C SER A 790 42.27 17.10 -9.63
N GLY A 791 41.69 16.74 -10.78
CA GLY A 791 40.34 16.23 -10.90
C GLY A 791 39.25 17.30 -10.81
N VAL A 792 38.07 16.97 -11.32
CA VAL A 792 36.86 17.81 -11.25
C VAL A 792 35.61 16.94 -11.11
N VAL A 793 34.59 17.45 -10.43
CA VAL A 793 33.25 16.85 -10.36
C VAL A 793 32.20 17.89 -10.73
N SER A 794 31.34 17.57 -11.71
CA SER A 794 30.27 18.42 -12.25
C SER A 794 28.89 17.88 -11.88
N PHE A 795 27.96 18.76 -11.52
CA PHE A 795 26.62 18.42 -11.03
C PHE A 795 25.52 18.96 -11.96
N TYR A 796 24.49 18.15 -12.14
CA TYR A 796 23.43 18.32 -13.15
C TYR A 796 22.04 18.20 -12.52
N SER A 797 21.15 19.15 -12.84
CA SER A 797 19.74 19.10 -12.45
C SER A 797 19.04 17.99 -13.24
N GLY A 798 18.38 17.06 -12.55
CA GLY A 798 17.64 15.98 -13.21
C GLY A 798 16.58 16.52 -14.16
N LYS A 799 15.69 17.36 -13.61
CA LYS A 799 14.54 17.98 -14.29
C LYS A 799 14.89 18.75 -15.55
N THR A 800 16.06 19.39 -15.58
CA THR A 800 16.44 20.30 -16.67
C THR A 800 17.56 19.75 -17.55
N GLN A 801 18.23 18.67 -17.14
CA GLN A 801 19.38 18.05 -17.81
C GLN A 801 20.53 19.04 -18.09
N LYS A 802 20.63 20.08 -17.26
CA LYS A 802 21.65 21.12 -17.32
C LYS A 802 22.57 21.03 -16.11
N TRP A 803 23.86 21.23 -16.36
CA TRP A 803 24.81 21.49 -15.30
C TRP A 803 24.38 22.75 -14.51
N PHE A 804 24.60 22.76 -13.19
CA PHE A 804 24.42 23.96 -12.36
C PHE A 804 25.67 24.30 -11.52
N HIS A 805 26.56 23.33 -11.28
CA HIS A 805 27.78 23.55 -10.51
C HIS A 805 28.91 22.58 -10.89
N ALA A 806 30.16 22.93 -10.55
CA ALA A 806 31.30 22.02 -10.62
C ALA A 806 32.36 22.42 -9.57
N VAL A 807 33.03 21.43 -8.98
CA VAL A 807 34.14 21.60 -8.03
C VAL A 807 35.44 21.04 -8.60
N GLU A 808 36.53 21.79 -8.48
CA GLU A 808 37.88 21.36 -8.86
C GLU A 808 38.67 20.88 -7.63
N GLY A 809 39.56 19.90 -7.79
CA GLY A 809 40.41 19.42 -6.71
C GLY A 809 41.35 20.51 -6.19
N PRO A 810 41.56 20.63 -4.86
CA PRO A 810 42.19 21.83 -4.26
C PRO A 810 43.69 21.95 -4.52
N VAL A 811 44.36 20.89 -4.98
CA VAL A 811 45.79 20.83 -5.31
C VAL A 811 46.03 19.93 -6.53
N ALA A 812 47.16 20.12 -7.20
CA ALA A 812 47.70 19.16 -8.15
C ALA A 812 47.78 17.76 -7.52
N GLY A 813 47.45 16.73 -8.28
CA GLY A 813 47.45 15.35 -7.83
C GLY A 813 46.31 14.97 -6.87
N ALA A 814 45.35 15.84 -6.56
CA ALA A 814 44.26 15.51 -5.62
C ALA A 814 43.30 14.41 -6.13
N LYS A 815 43.20 14.25 -7.47
CA LYS A 815 42.37 13.26 -8.17
C LYS A 815 40.95 13.13 -7.62
N ILE A 816 40.26 14.25 -7.38
CA ILE A 816 38.91 14.20 -6.78
C ILE A 816 37.91 13.52 -7.73
N GLY A 817 37.03 12.69 -7.17
CA GLY A 817 36.03 11.94 -7.92
C GLY A 817 36.44 10.53 -8.34
N THR A 818 37.52 9.96 -7.79
CA THR A 818 37.83 8.51 -7.93
C THR A 818 36.83 7.60 -7.22
N SER A 819 35.95 8.18 -6.40
CA SER A 819 34.71 7.58 -5.91
C SER A 819 33.75 8.69 -5.48
N LEU A 820 32.45 8.41 -5.49
CA LEU A 820 31.37 9.38 -5.24
C LEU A 820 30.24 8.68 -4.47
N VAL A 821 29.69 9.31 -3.43
CA VAL A 821 28.40 8.94 -2.80
C VAL A 821 27.62 10.19 -2.42
N GLY A 822 26.30 10.17 -2.62
CA GLY A 822 25.37 11.25 -2.24
C GLY A 822 24.47 10.88 -1.06
N ALA A 823 24.19 11.87 -0.21
CA ALA A 823 23.17 11.87 0.86
C ALA A 823 23.17 13.25 1.55
N ASP A 824 22.07 13.66 2.17
CA ASP A 824 22.02 14.75 3.16
C ASP A 824 22.88 14.43 4.42
N PHE A 825 24.19 14.65 4.32
CA PHE A 825 25.18 14.27 5.35
C PHE A 825 25.11 15.18 6.57
N ASP A 826 24.77 16.48 6.41
CA ASP A 826 24.68 17.44 7.53
C ASP A 826 23.27 17.71 8.08
N GLN A 827 22.23 17.17 7.43
CA GLN A 827 20.81 17.28 7.80
C GLN A 827 20.22 18.69 7.72
N ASP A 828 20.76 19.55 6.84
CA ASP A 828 20.10 20.81 6.46
C ASP A 828 19.09 20.67 5.29
N GLY A 829 18.96 19.45 4.75
CA GLY A 829 17.92 19.02 3.83
C GLY A 829 18.23 19.31 2.36
N TYR A 830 19.49 19.52 2.01
CA TYR A 830 19.98 19.51 0.64
C TYR A 830 20.92 18.31 0.54
N ASP A 831 20.75 17.42 -0.44
CA ASP A 831 21.67 16.28 -0.55
C ASP A 831 23.11 16.76 -0.82
N ASP A 832 24.05 16.26 -0.03
CA ASP A 832 25.48 16.53 -0.15
C ASP A 832 26.17 15.43 -0.98
N VAL A 833 27.45 15.63 -1.32
CA VAL A 833 28.26 14.60 -1.99
C VAL A 833 29.64 14.43 -1.33
N MET A 834 29.96 13.19 -0.95
CA MET A 834 31.30 12.80 -0.53
C MET A 834 32.12 12.31 -1.73
N LEU A 835 33.35 12.83 -1.85
CA LEU A 835 34.28 12.54 -2.95
C LEU A 835 35.53 11.85 -2.41
N GLY A 836 35.92 10.71 -3.01
CA GLY A 836 37.27 10.18 -2.87
C GLY A 836 38.27 10.97 -3.71
N GLY A 837 39.47 11.21 -3.17
CA GLY A 837 40.59 11.79 -3.89
C GLY A 837 41.88 10.98 -3.67
N ALA A 838 42.22 10.15 -4.65
CA ALA A 838 43.26 9.12 -4.53
C ALA A 838 44.71 9.60 -4.77
N GLY A 839 45.04 10.84 -4.40
CA GLY A 839 46.38 11.38 -4.62
C GLY A 839 46.78 12.54 -3.70
N ALA A 840 48.06 12.93 -3.81
CA ALA A 840 48.86 13.20 -2.62
C ALA A 840 49.28 14.66 -2.40
N TYR A 841 48.94 15.18 -1.23
CA TYR A 841 49.73 16.23 -0.56
C TYR A 841 51.14 15.68 -0.23
N SER A 842 52.12 15.95 -1.09
CA SER A 842 53.58 15.95 -0.80
C SER A 842 54.14 14.82 0.11
N GLY A 843 53.60 13.60 0.03
CA GLY A 843 53.98 12.53 0.97
C GLY A 843 53.00 11.37 1.15
N TRP A 844 52.22 11.01 0.12
CA TRP A 844 51.30 9.86 0.10
C TRP A 844 50.17 9.90 1.14
N ALA A 845 49.16 10.76 0.94
CA ALA A 845 47.91 10.72 1.70
C ALA A 845 46.72 11.02 0.78
N SER A 846 45.83 10.03 0.59
CA SER A 846 44.53 10.24 -0.07
C SER A 846 43.52 10.85 0.90
N ASN A 847 42.45 11.44 0.38
CA ASN A 847 41.52 12.24 1.16
C ASN A 847 40.07 11.91 0.82
N ILE A 848 39.17 12.17 1.78
CA ILE A 848 37.72 12.25 1.56
C ILE A 848 37.31 13.71 1.70
N TYR A 849 36.69 14.23 0.65
CA TYR A 849 36.14 15.58 0.57
C TYR A 849 34.62 15.55 0.62
N TRP A 850 34.01 16.66 1.01
CA TRP A 850 32.57 16.89 1.05
C TRP A 850 32.24 18.11 0.20
N VAL A 851 31.17 18.02 -0.58
CA VAL A 851 30.53 19.12 -1.29
C VAL A 851 29.17 19.33 -0.64
N SER A 852 29.02 20.48 0.02
CA SER A 852 27.74 20.86 0.62
C SER A 852 26.68 21.08 -0.47
N GLY A 853 25.53 20.43 -0.33
CA GLY A 853 24.34 20.64 -1.14
C GLY A 853 23.95 22.12 -1.13
N ARG A 854 23.65 22.66 0.04
CA ARG A 854 23.18 24.05 0.17
C ARG A 854 24.18 25.11 -0.25
N THR A 855 25.46 24.98 0.11
CA THR A 855 26.46 26.05 -0.10
C THR A 855 27.33 25.86 -1.34
N ARG A 856 27.29 24.66 -1.96
CA ARG A 856 28.17 24.23 -3.07
C ARG A 856 29.67 24.29 -2.73
N ALA A 857 30.04 24.46 -1.46
CA ALA A 857 31.44 24.58 -1.05
C ALA A 857 32.10 23.21 -0.93
N LEU A 858 33.34 23.09 -1.42
CA LEU A 858 34.20 21.93 -1.24
C LEU A 858 35.03 22.08 0.05
N ALA A 859 34.98 21.08 0.94
CA ALA A 859 35.87 20.98 2.10
C ALA A 859 36.49 19.58 2.22
N ARG A 860 37.57 19.45 3.00
CA ARG A 860 38.16 18.15 3.35
C ARG A 860 37.58 17.67 4.68
N VAL A 861 36.97 16.49 4.69
CA VAL A 861 36.46 15.84 5.90
C VAL A 861 37.56 15.05 6.60
N TRP A 862 38.29 14.21 5.85
CA TRP A 862 39.26 13.28 6.42
C TRP A 862 40.40 12.96 5.43
N GLY A 863 41.54 12.52 5.95
CA GLY A 863 42.67 12.02 5.17
C GLY A 863 43.88 11.67 6.04
N ASP A 864 44.57 10.58 5.73
CA ASP A 864 45.83 10.18 6.37
C ASP A 864 46.75 9.44 5.37
N SER A 865 47.94 9.01 5.81
CA SER A 865 48.95 8.43 4.93
C SER A 865 48.69 6.98 4.47
N ASN A 866 47.53 6.39 4.79
CA ASN A 866 47.14 5.04 4.38
C ASN A 866 45.73 5.00 3.77
N ALA A 867 44.94 6.07 3.91
CA ALA A 867 43.77 6.33 3.11
C ALA A 867 44.01 6.02 1.62
N ILE A 868 43.03 5.44 0.93
CA ILE A 868 43.05 5.41 -0.55
C ILE A 868 41.75 5.97 -1.14
N ALA A 869 40.57 5.66 -0.58
CA ALA A 869 39.28 6.20 -1.01
C ALA A 869 38.96 5.99 -2.52
N GLU A 870 39.36 4.84 -3.05
CA GLU A 870 38.95 4.31 -4.38
C GLU A 870 37.52 3.77 -4.35
N HIS A 871 37.00 3.43 -3.16
CA HIS A 871 35.64 2.94 -2.96
C HIS A 871 35.03 3.58 -1.72
N LEU A 872 33.80 4.08 -1.87
CA LEU A 872 32.96 4.63 -0.80
C LEU A 872 31.56 3.99 -0.87
N ALA A 873 30.92 3.83 0.28
CA ALA A 873 29.49 3.56 0.39
C ALA A 873 28.92 4.31 1.61
N VAL A 874 27.63 4.66 1.58
CA VAL A 874 26.93 5.41 2.64
C VAL A 874 25.93 4.52 3.39
N GLY A 875 25.80 4.69 4.69
CA GLY A 875 24.90 3.94 5.56
C GLY A 875 24.76 4.56 6.95
N TYR A 876 24.01 3.94 7.85
CA TYR A 876 23.93 4.37 9.25
C TYR A 876 24.69 3.35 10.11
N PHE A 877 25.92 3.66 10.48
CA PHE A 877 26.84 2.76 11.19
C PHE A 877 26.91 3.06 12.69
N ASN A 878 26.40 4.21 13.13
CA ASN A 878 26.33 4.62 14.53
C ASN A 878 24.97 5.25 14.90
N ALA A 879 24.81 5.65 16.17
CA ALA A 879 23.55 6.10 16.77
C ALA A 879 23.31 7.63 16.75
N ASP A 880 24.21 8.43 16.19
CA ASP A 880 24.05 9.89 16.08
C ASP A 880 22.97 10.34 15.08
N LYS A 881 22.44 9.39 14.28
CA LYS A 881 21.44 9.54 13.21
C LYS A 881 21.90 10.26 11.95
N TYR A 882 23.17 10.62 11.83
CA TYR A 882 23.71 11.18 10.58
C TYR A 882 24.09 10.04 9.61
N PRO A 883 24.09 10.29 8.28
CA PRO A 883 24.68 9.35 7.34
C PRO A 883 26.19 9.22 7.58
N ASP A 884 26.66 7.99 7.67
CA ASP A 884 28.06 7.62 7.85
C ASP A 884 28.63 7.07 6.53
N VAL A 885 29.96 7.16 6.35
CA VAL A 885 30.65 6.68 5.15
C VAL A 885 31.63 5.54 5.46
N VAL A 886 31.58 4.46 4.68
CA VAL A 886 32.55 3.37 4.72
C VAL A 886 33.49 3.48 3.53
N ALA A 887 34.79 3.40 3.78
CA ALA A 887 35.86 3.64 2.80
C ALA A 887 36.92 2.55 2.84
N ASN A 888 37.62 2.31 1.72
CA ASN A 888 38.80 1.47 1.71
C ASN A 888 40.04 2.18 2.32
N TYR A 889 40.70 1.47 3.23
CA TYR A 889 41.88 1.92 3.98
C TYR A 889 43.04 0.97 3.71
N GLY A 890 44.14 1.49 3.18
CA GLY A 890 45.18 0.68 2.56
C GLY A 890 44.60 -0.22 1.45
N THR A 891 45.36 -1.26 1.08
CA THR A 891 44.91 -2.21 0.04
C THR A 891 43.87 -3.21 0.55
N ASN A 892 43.93 -3.60 1.83
CA ASN A 892 43.18 -4.74 2.39
C ASN A 892 42.50 -4.46 3.75
N SER A 893 42.06 -3.22 3.98
CA SER A 893 41.19 -2.88 5.11
C SER A 893 40.05 -1.95 4.68
N ILE A 894 39.01 -1.88 5.51
CA ILE A 894 37.92 -0.91 5.39
C ILE A 894 37.69 -0.22 6.73
N GLN A 895 37.25 1.03 6.70
CA GLN A 895 36.89 1.79 7.90
C GLN A 895 35.54 2.48 7.72
N ALA A 896 34.79 2.60 8.81
CA ALA A 896 33.62 3.48 8.88
C ALA A 896 33.98 4.80 9.57
N LEU A 897 33.57 5.90 8.97
CA LEU A 897 33.70 7.26 9.48
C LEU A 897 32.28 7.83 9.61
N GLY A 898 31.90 8.27 10.81
CA GLY A 898 30.64 8.97 11.02
C GLY A 898 30.82 10.48 10.95
N TRP A 899 29.79 11.17 10.45
CA TRP A 899 29.83 12.61 10.16
C TRP A 899 30.20 13.44 11.39
N SER A 900 29.53 13.21 12.53
CA SER A 900 29.79 13.93 13.78
C SER A 900 30.86 13.26 14.67
N THR A 901 31.05 11.95 14.52
CA THR A 901 31.82 11.10 15.46
C THR A 901 33.25 10.80 15.02
N GLY A 902 33.59 10.99 13.74
CA GLY A 902 34.88 10.58 13.19
C GLY A 902 34.97 9.05 13.01
N ARG A 903 36.15 8.44 13.20
CA ARG A 903 36.34 7.01 12.88
C ARG A 903 35.66 6.10 13.91
N ILE A 904 34.63 5.40 13.45
CA ILE A 904 33.84 4.42 14.22
C ILE A 904 34.64 3.12 14.39
N TRP A 905 35.12 2.53 13.30
CA TRP A 905 35.93 1.30 13.31
C TRP A 905 36.84 1.17 12.08
N LEU A 906 37.81 0.25 12.15
CA LEU A 906 38.75 -0.12 11.07
C LEU A 906 39.02 -1.63 11.15
N VAL A 907 38.77 -2.38 10.07
CA VAL A 907 38.91 -3.84 10.03
C VAL A 907 39.61 -4.34 8.76
N LYS A 908 40.38 -5.44 8.88
CA LYS A 908 41.03 -6.10 7.75
C LYS A 908 40.07 -6.98 6.95
N THR A 909 40.23 -6.97 5.63
CA THR A 909 39.53 -7.82 4.67
C THR A 909 40.44 -8.95 4.18
N ALA A 910 39.89 -9.92 3.43
CA ALA A 910 40.63 -11.09 2.94
C ALA A 910 41.56 -10.82 1.73
N GLY A 911 41.64 -9.59 1.19
CA GLY A 911 42.41 -9.27 -0.02
C GLY A 911 42.19 -7.83 -0.49
N LYS A 912 42.61 -7.47 -1.73
CA LYS A 912 42.33 -6.13 -2.27
C LYS A 912 40.82 -5.94 -2.47
N ILE A 913 40.26 -4.89 -1.88
CA ILE A 913 38.91 -4.40 -2.16
C ILE A 913 38.83 -3.99 -3.64
N GLY A 914 37.72 -4.32 -4.30
CA GLY A 914 37.37 -3.84 -5.65
C GLY A 914 36.01 -3.16 -5.75
N SER A 915 35.14 -3.31 -4.74
CA SER A 915 33.86 -2.60 -4.65
C SER A 915 33.28 -2.64 -3.23
N LEU A 916 32.37 -1.71 -2.91
CA LEU A 916 31.62 -1.61 -1.66
C LEU A 916 30.14 -1.33 -1.96
N ALA A 917 29.24 -1.83 -1.11
CA ALA A 917 27.83 -1.45 -1.07
C ALA A 917 27.28 -1.60 0.36
N VAL A 918 26.05 -1.13 0.60
CA VAL A 918 25.34 -1.26 1.89
C VAL A 918 23.96 -1.90 1.66
N LEU A 919 23.56 -2.82 2.53
CA LEU A 919 22.31 -3.61 2.42
C LEU A 919 21.28 -3.31 3.52
N GLY A 920 21.60 -2.41 4.46
CA GLY A 920 20.80 -2.16 5.67
C GLY A 920 21.01 -3.24 6.74
N ASP A 921 20.34 -3.12 7.89
CA ASP A 921 20.48 -3.99 9.08
C ASP A 921 20.11 -5.46 8.84
N ARG A 922 21.11 -6.35 8.65
CA ARG A 922 20.90 -7.79 8.39
C ARG A 922 21.17 -8.67 9.61
N ASP A 923 21.96 -8.22 10.60
CA ASP A 923 22.18 -8.95 11.86
C ASP A 923 21.12 -8.67 12.95
N GLY A 924 20.30 -7.62 12.78
CA GLY A 924 19.14 -7.27 13.62
C GLY A 924 19.46 -6.31 14.75
N ASP A 925 20.60 -5.62 14.72
CA ASP A 925 21.10 -4.77 15.82
C ASP A 925 20.78 -3.27 15.67
N GLY A 926 20.20 -2.86 14.54
CA GLY A 926 19.73 -1.51 14.24
C GLY A 926 20.57 -0.70 13.25
N PHE A 927 21.75 -1.16 12.85
CA PHE A 927 22.69 -0.40 12.00
C PHE A 927 22.87 -1.04 10.60
N SER A 928 23.24 -0.26 9.58
CA SER A 928 23.25 -0.70 8.19
C SER A 928 24.49 -1.54 7.83
N ASP A 929 24.33 -2.75 7.30
CA ASP A 929 25.48 -3.63 7.02
C ASP A 929 26.17 -3.39 5.67
N VAL A 930 27.48 -3.65 5.65
CA VAL A 930 28.39 -3.39 4.54
C VAL A 930 28.71 -4.67 3.76
N LEU A 931 28.48 -4.63 2.45
CA LEU A 931 28.92 -5.64 1.49
C LEU A 931 30.26 -5.24 0.86
N VAL A 932 31.26 -6.11 0.93
CA VAL A 932 32.63 -5.88 0.43
C VAL A 932 32.95 -6.84 -0.70
N GLY A 933 33.35 -6.31 -1.86
CA GLY A 933 33.86 -7.09 -3.01
C GLY A 933 35.38 -7.19 -3.00
N ILE A 934 35.92 -8.43 -3.11
CA ILE A 934 37.35 -8.75 -2.98
C ILE A 934 37.80 -9.64 -4.18
N PRO A 935 37.88 -9.10 -5.41
CA PRO A 935 38.09 -9.89 -6.63
C PRO A 935 39.45 -10.59 -6.69
N SER A 936 40.45 -10.06 -5.99
CA SER A 936 41.84 -10.58 -5.94
C SER A 936 42.01 -11.83 -5.07
N TYR A 937 41.00 -12.21 -4.28
CA TYR A 937 41.10 -13.29 -3.31
C TYR A 937 41.48 -14.63 -3.96
N SER A 938 42.49 -15.32 -3.39
CA SER A 938 42.88 -16.70 -3.71
C SER A 938 43.03 -16.99 -5.22
N ASN A 939 44.11 -16.52 -5.85
CA ASN A 939 44.37 -16.67 -7.29
C ASN A 939 43.23 -16.11 -8.16
N ASN A 940 42.80 -14.87 -7.86
CA ASN A 940 41.68 -14.19 -8.50
C ASN A 940 40.38 -15.02 -8.50
N ALA A 941 40.20 -15.93 -7.54
CA ALA A 941 38.93 -16.61 -7.35
C ALA A 941 37.81 -15.60 -7.03
N GLY A 942 38.17 -14.57 -6.27
CA GLY A 942 37.24 -13.56 -5.81
C GLY A 942 36.44 -14.01 -4.59
N ARG A 943 35.90 -13.04 -3.85
CA ARG A 943 35.18 -13.23 -2.60
C ARG A 943 34.29 -12.03 -2.33
N ILE A 944 33.15 -12.27 -1.70
CA ILE A 944 32.33 -11.23 -1.07
C ILE A 944 32.25 -11.47 0.44
N GLU A 945 32.15 -10.40 1.21
CA GLU A 945 31.98 -10.41 2.67
C GLU A 945 30.84 -9.46 3.07
N LEU A 946 29.89 -9.93 3.89
CA LEU A 946 28.94 -9.10 4.61
C LEU A 946 29.49 -8.82 6.00
N ARG A 947 29.51 -7.55 6.40
CA ARG A 947 30.08 -7.10 7.67
C ARG A 947 29.16 -6.16 8.43
N SER A 948 29.09 -6.37 9.74
CA SER A 948 28.21 -5.64 10.67
C SER A 948 28.51 -4.15 10.62
N GLY A 949 27.50 -3.34 10.32
CA GLY A 949 27.62 -1.88 10.16
C GLY A 949 28.21 -1.19 11.38
N ARG A 950 27.88 -1.69 12.57
CA ARG A 950 28.27 -1.12 13.87
C ARG A 950 29.72 -1.35 14.27
N ASN A 951 30.37 -2.41 13.77
CA ASN A 951 31.66 -2.86 14.32
C ASN A 951 32.61 -3.55 13.31
N GLY A 952 32.18 -3.75 12.06
CA GLY A 952 32.98 -4.36 10.99
C GLY A 952 33.24 -5.87 11.10
N SER A 953 32.65 -6.58 12.08
CA SER A 953 32.76 -8.04 12.21
C SER A 953 32.09 -8.76 11.03
N LEU A 954 32.54 -9.99 10.76
CA LEU A 954 32.07 -10.76 9.61
C LEU A 954 30.75 -11.47 9.92
N ILE A 955 29.67 -11.10 9.22
CA ILE A 955 28.36 -11.77 9.30
C ILE A 955 28.34 -12.98 8.37
N ASN A 956 28.75 -12.80 7.10
CA ASN A 956 28.69 -13.86 6.09
C ASN A 956 29.76 -13.66 4.99
N SER A 957 30.06 -14.69 4.20
CA SER A 957 30.96 -14.58 3.05
C SER A 957 30.77 -15.68 2.01
N MET A 958 31.05 -15.38 0.74
CA MET A 958 31.00 -16.34 -0.37
C MET A 958 32.26 -16.20 -1.24
N ASN A 959 32.85 -17.32 -1.64
CA ASN A 959 34.02 -17.36 -2.52
C ASN A 959 33.60 -17.69 -3.97
N GLY A 960 34.33 -17.15 -4.94
CA GLY A 960 34.18 -17.51 -6.36
C GLY A 960 35.00 -18.74 -6.76
N ALA A 961 34.96 -19.07 -8.05
CA ALA A 961 35.83 -20.09 -8.65
C ALA A 961 37.16 -19.44 -9.10
N ALA A 962 38.28 -20.16 -9.09
CA ALA A 962 39.60 -19.63 -9.47
C ALA A 962 39.56 -18.85 -10.80
N GLY A 963 40.15 -17.65 -10.81
CA GLY A 963 40.11 -16.73 -11.95
C GLY A 963 38.75 -16.05 -12.22
N SER A 964 37.70 -16.29 -11.44
CA SER A 964 36.37 -15.71 -11.72
C SER A 964 36.22 -14.23 -11.38
N GLU A 965 37.10 -13.67 -10.54
CA GLU A 965 37.06 -12.28 -10.06
C GLU A 965 35.73 -11.90 -9.35
N LEU A 966 35.09 -12.85 -8.66
CA LEU A 966 33.86 -12.58 -7.90
C LEU A 966 34.03 -11.41 -6.91
N GLY A 967 33.13 -10.44 -6.97
CA GLY A 967 33.19 -9.22 -6.17
C GLY A 967 33.96 -8.08 -6.84
N TYR A 968 34.22 -8.17 -8.15
CA TYR A 968 34.77 -7.04 -8.93
C TYR A 968 33.86 -5.82 -8.84
N ALA A 969 32.56 -6.02 -9.06
CA ALA A 969 31.51 -5.05 -8.79
C ALA A 969 30.47 -5.68 -7.85
N VAL A 970 29.87 -4.86 -6.97
CA VAL A 970 28.66 -5.20 -6.20
C VAL A 970 27.67 -4.06 -6.30
N ALA A 971 26.37 -4.37 -6.29
CA ALA A 971 25.30 -3.37 -6.22
C ALA A 971 24.13 -3.92 -5.41
N ALA A 972 23.60 -3.11 -4.49
CA ALA A 972 22.26 -3.34 -3.96
C ALA A 972 21.25 -3.12 -5.12
N ILE A 973 20.35 -4.08 -5.33
CA ILE A 973 19.38 -4.01 -6.44
C ILE A 973 17.94 -3.83 -5.96
N GLY A 974 17.68 -3.98 -4.66
CA GLY A 974 16.35 -3.92 -4.06
C GLY A 974 15.78 -5.32 -3.84
N ASP A 975 14.58 -5.40 -3.26
CA ASP A 975 13.92 -6.66 -2.93
C ASP A 975 13.35 -7.36 -4.18
N VAL A 976 14.15 -8.21 -4.84
CA VAL A 976 13.77 -8.87 -6.10
C VAL A 976 13.01 -10.17 -5.87
N ASN A 977 13.30 -10.88 -4.78
CA ASN A 977 12.62 -12.12 -4.42
C ASN A 977 11.31 -11.90 -3.62
N LYS A 978 11.08 -10.66 -3.14
CA LYS A 978 9.94 -10.25 -2.30
C LYS A 978 10.00 -10.85 -0.90
N ASN A 979 11.13 -10.70 -0.21
CA ASN A 979 11.31 -10.98 1.23
C ASN A 979 11.56 -9.72 2.11
N TRP A 980 11.72 -8.55 1.49
CA TRP A 980 11.85 -7.21 2.11
C TRP A 980 13.20 -6.96 2.77
N VAL A 981 14.16 -7.81 2.42
CA VAL A 981 15.56 -7.47 2.44
C VAL A 981 15.96 -7.01 1.04
N PRO A 982 16.71 -5.91 0.88
CA PRO A 982 17.32 -5.57 -0.38
C PRO A 982 18.28 -6.68 -0.83
N ASP A 983 17.98 -7.31 -1.96
CA ASP A 983 18.87 -8.26 -2.63
C ASP A 983 20.01 -7.52 -3.32
N PHE A 984 21.03 -8.27 -3.75
CA PHE A 984 22.22 -7.69 -4.36
C PHE A 984 22.75 -8.49 -5.56
N ALA A 985 23.35 -7.75 -6.48
CA ALA A 985 24.05 -8.27 -7.64
C ALA A 985 25.57 -8.25 -7.42
N VAL A 986 26.27 -9.25 -7.95
CA VAL A 986 27.72 -9.40 -7.87
C VAL A 986 28.30 -9.73 -9.23
N GLY A 987 29.28 -8.95 -9.64
CA GLY A 987 30.07 -9.14 -10.86
C GLY A 987 31.21 -10.14 -10.64
N ALA A 988 31.41 -11.00 -11.63
CA ALA A 988 32.53 -11.93 -11.71
C ALA A 988 33.08 -11.96 -13.15
N PRO A 989 33.70 -10.86 -13.63
CA PRO A 989 34.06 -10.67 -15.04
C PRO A 989 35.12 -11.64 -15.58
N GLY A 990 35.94 -12.26 -14.72
CA GLY A 990 36.87 -13.31 -15.13
C GLY A 990 36.20 -14.67 -15.43
N SER A 991 34.94 -14.85 -15.01
CA SER A 991 34.15 -16.07 -15.25
C SER A 991 34.04 -16.43 -16.73
N SER A 992 33.72 -17.70 -17.01
CA SER A 992 33.38 -18.15 -18.38
C SER A 992 34.51 -17.88 -19.38
N ASN A 993 35.76 -18.13 -18.97
CA ASN A 993 36.99 -17.82 -19.73
C ASN A 993 37.09 -16.35 -20.17
N GLY A 994 36.70 -15.41 -19.30
CA GLY A 994 36.67 -13.98 -19.59
C GLY A 994 35.39 -13.47 -20.28
N GLY A 995 34.38 -14.32 -20.50
CA GLY A 995 33.04 -13.88 -20.92
C GLY A 995 32.31 -13.09 -19.83
N GLY A 996 32.59 -13.37 -18.56
CA GLY A 996 31.98 -12.70 -17.42
C GLY A 996 30.61 -13.23 -17.03
N LEU A 997 30.14 -12.75 -15.89
CA LEU A 997 28.99 -13.28 -15.15
C LEU A 997 28.47 -12.23 -14.17
N VAL A 998 27.14 -12.08 -14.13
CA VAL A 998 26.42 -11.39 -13.05
C VAL A 998 25.66 -12.44 -12.24
N ARG A 999 25.86 -12.47 -10.92
CA ARG A 999 25.10 -13.31 -9.98
C ARG A 999 24.17 -12.45 -9.14
N LEU A 1000 22.95 -12.94 -8.89
CA LEU A 1000 21.96 -12.31 -8.02
C LEU A 1000 21.81 -13.18 -6.77
N ILE A 1001 21.85 -12.56 -5.60
CA ILE A 1001 21.97 -13.23 -4.29
C ILE A 1001 20.94 -12.62 -3.33
N ASP A 1002 20.27 -13.50 -2.58
CA ASP A 1002 19.31 -13.11 -1.54
C ASP A 1002 20.03 -12.35 -0.43
N GLY A 1003 19.63 -11.10 -0.18
CA GLY A 1003 20.23 -10.29 0.88
C GLY A 1003 19.94 -10.80 2.29
N TYR A 1004 18.91 -11.63 2.48
CA TYR A 1004 18.55 -12.23 3.77
C TYR A 1004 19.34 -13.51 4.05
N SER A 1005 19.20 -14.54 3.21
CA SER A 1005 19.84 -15.85 3.45
C SER A 1005 21.23 -15.99 2.84
N PHE A 1006 21.69 -15.02 2.05
CA PHE A 1006 22.92 -15.10 1.24
C PHE A 1006 22.91 -16.24 0.21
N ALA A 1007 21.73 -16.81 -0.06
CA ALA A 1007 21.55 -17.87 -1.06
C ALA A 1007 21.63 -17.34 -2.49
N PHE A 1008 22.14 -18.17 -3.39
CA PHE A 1008 22.11 -17.92 -4.82
C PHE A 1008 20.66 -17.91 -5.34
N LEU A 1009 20.24 -16.81 -5.98
CA LEU A 1009 18.95 -16.70 -6.65
C LEU A 1009 19.07 -17.11 -8.13
N SER A 1010 19.94 -16.44 -8.89
CA SER A 1010 20.17 -16.72 -10.30
C SER A 1010 21.50 -16.10 -10.80
N SER A 1011 21.86 -16.34 -12.06
CA SER A 1011 22.96 -15.65 -12.72
C SER A 1011 22.83 -15.60 -14.24
N ARG A 1012 23.40 -14.56 -14.85
CA ARG A 1012 23.54 -14.41 -16.31
C ARG A 1012 25.01 -14.36 -16.72
N THR A 1013 25.44 -15.31 -17.55
CA THR A 1013 26.70 -15.25 -18.30
C THR A 1013 26.60 -14.24 -19.44
N GLY A 1014 27.69 -13.55 -19.75
CA GLY A 1014 27.79 -12.67 -20.92
C GLY A 1014 29.03 -12.94 -21.76
N THR A 1015 29.43 -11.94 -22.53
CA THR A 1015 30.68 -11.88 -23.29
C THR A 1015 31.55 -10.74 -22.77
N ASP A 1016 32.87 -10.82 -23.00
CA ASP A 1016 33.80 -9.71 -22.84
C ASP A 1016 33.77 -9.01 -21.46
N ARG A 1017 34.01 -9.79 -20.40
CA ARG A 1017 34.05 -9.30 -19.01
C ARG A 1017 32.73 -8.65 -18.56
N PHE A 1018 31.61 -9.28 -18.92
CA PHE A 1018 30.27 -8.90 -18.45
C PHE A 1018 30.18 -8.94 -16.91
N GLY A 1019 29.51 -7.93 -16.33
CA GLY A 1019 29.49 -7.69 -14.89
C GLY A 1019 30.72 -6.93 -14.38
N SER A 1020 31.35 -6.12 -15.23
CA SER A 1020 32.46 -5.23 -14.86
C SER A 1020 31.99 -3.95 -14.16
N ALA A 1021 30.77 -3.48 -14.46
CA ALA A 1021 30.04 -2.48 -13.68
C ALA A 1021 28.60 -2.96 -13.44
N LEU A 1022 28.00 -2.53 -12.32
CA LEU A 1022 26.64 -2.88 -11.89
C LEU A 1022 25.95 -1.68 -11.23
N ALA A 1023 24.64 -1.55 -11.43
CA ALA A 1023 23.78 -0.61 -10.68
C ALA A 1023 22.35 -1.17 -10.52
N GLY A 1024 21.69 -0.88 -9.39
CA GLY A 1024 20.26 -1.16 -9.21
C GLY A 1024 19.40 -0.06 -9.83
N VAL A 1025 18.48 -0.41 -10.74
CA VAL A 1025 17.64 0.55 -11.47
C VAL A 1025 16.22 0.72 -10.89
N GLY A 1026 15.91 0.04 -9.78
CA GLY A 1026 14.52 -0.04 -9.30
C GLY A 1026 13.64 -0.84 -10.26
N ASP A 1027 12.32 -0.78 -10.13
CA ASP A 1027 11.37 -1.50 -10.99
C ASP A 1027 11.28 -0.84 -12.38
N PHE A 1028 12.33 -1.01 -13.17
CA PHE A 1028 12.53 -0.34 -14.46
C PHE A 1028 11.41 -0.64 -15.46
N VAL A 1029 10.65 -1.73 -15.31
CA VAL A 1029 9.56 -2.12 -16.23
C VAL A 1029 8.16 -2.04 -15.64
N GLY A 1030 7.98 -1.70 -14.36
CA GLY A 1030 6.67 -1.70 -13.71
C GLY A 1030 6.06 -3.10 -13.54
N ASP A 1031 6.87 -4.16 -13.38
CA ASP A 1031 6.36 -5.52 -13.08
C ASP A 1031 6.29 -5.82 -11.55
N GLY A 1032 6.75 -4.86 -10.75
CA GLY A 1032 6.82 -4.88 -9.30
C GLY A 1032 8.10 -5.50 -8.76
N ILE A 1033 9.12 -5.74 -9.58
CA ILE A 1033 10.39 -6.37 -9.20
C ILE A 1033 11.52 -5.40 -9.56
N PRO A 1034 12.37 -5.00 -8.61
CA PRO A 1034 13.55 -4.20 -8.92
C PRO A 1034 14.49 -4.91 -9.89
N ASP A 1035 15.09 -4.17 -10.82
CA ASP A 1035 15.94 -4.66 -11.89
C ASP A 1035 17.40 -4.22 -11.73
N VAL A 1036 18.29 -4.85 -12.51
CA VAL A 1036 19.74 -4.62 -12.44
C VAL A 1036 20.31 -4.18 -13.80
N MET A 1037 21.11 -3.13 -13.79
CA MET A 1037 21.93 -2.71 -14.92
C MET A 1037 23.32 -3.35 -14.82
N ALA A 1038 23.85 -3.84 -15.94
CA ALA A 1038 25.17 -4.46 -16.02
C ALA A 1038 25.89 -4.11 -17.33
N ALA A 1039 27.19 -3.81 -17.25
CA ALA A 1039 28.05 -3.53 -18.41
C ALA A 1039 29.01 -4.69 -18.74
N ASP A 1040 29.45 -4.74 -20.01
CA ASP A 1040 30.64 -5.46 -20.45
C ASP A 1040 31.79 -4.50 -20.82
N ALA A 1041 33.00 -5.04 -20.98
CA ALA A 1041 34.21 -4.27 -21.26
C ALA A 1041 34.42 -3.95 -22.76
N LYS A 1042 33.37 -4.05 -23.58
CA LYS A 1042 33.37 -3.61 -25.00
C LYS A 1042 32.40 -2.47 -25.28
N GLY A 1043 31.62 -2.03 -24.31
CA GLY A 1043 30.72 -0.90 -24.47
C GLY A 1043 29.23 -1.27 -24.58
N VAL A 1044 28.78 -2.41 -24.05
CA VAL A 1044 27.34 -2.74 -24.04
C VAL A 1044 26.78 -2.76 -22.62
N VAL A 1045 25.79 -1.90 -22.38
CA VAL A 1045 25.02 -1.82 -21.13
C VAL A 1045 23.69 -2.55 -21.31
N ARG A 1046 23.32 -3.37 -20.32
CA ARG A 1046 22.09 -4.17 -20.34
C ARG A 1046 21.30 -3.97 -19.06
N VAL A 1047 19.99 -3.76 -19.17
CA VAL A 1047 19.07 -3.91 -18.02
C VAL A 1047 18.52 -5.33 -18.03
N LEU A 1048 18.74 -6.06 -16.93
CA LEU A 1048 18.29 -7.44 -16.71
C LEU A 1048 17.16 -7.48 -15.69
N ARG A 1049 16.28 -8.46 -15.86
CA ARG A 1049 15.22 -8.75 -14.88
C ARG A 1049 15.79 -9.20 -13.53
N GLY A 1050 15.46 -8.50 -12.45
CA GLY A 1050 16.11 -8.75 -11.15
C GLY A 1050 15.79 -10.10 -10.48
N VAL A 1051 14.60 -10.67 -10.64
CA VAL A 1051 14.28 -11.95 -9.96
C VAL A 1051 15.01 -13.17 -10.54
N ASP A 1052 15.46 -13.11 -11.81
CA ASP A 1052 15.95 -14.29 -12.52
C ASP A 1052 17.11 -14.07 -13.51
N ALA A 1053 17.46 -12.82 -13.85
CA ALA A 1053 18.46 -12.43 -14.86
C ALA A 1053 18.27 -13.02 -16.27
N THR A 1054 17.18 -13.74 -16.55
CA THR A 1054 16.93 -14.45 -17.82
C THR A 1054 16.57 -13.51 -18.96
N ARG A 1055 15.80 -12.46 -18.66
CA ARG A 1055 15.32 -11.47 -19.62
C ARG A 1055 16.18 -10.22 -19.59
N ILE A 1056 16.58 -9.77 -20.78
CA ILE A 1056 17.06 -8.41 -21.02
C ILE A 1056 15.83 -7.55 -21.34
N TYR A 1057 15.74 -6.38 -20.71
CA TYR A 1057 14.70 -5.39 -20.99
C TYR A 1057 15.18 -4.25 -21.89
N LEU A 1058 16.48 -3.94 -21.82
CA LEU A 1058 17.14 -2.96 -22.66
C LEU A 1058 18.59 -3.40 -22.91
N GLU A 1059 19.08 -3.23 -24.14
CA GLU A 1059 20.49 -3.38 -24.50
C GLU A 1059 20.91 -2.13 -25.27
N LEU A 1060 21.96 -1.44 -24.78
CA LEU A 1060 22.49 -0.21 -25.33
C LEU A 1060 23.96 -0.44 -25.73
N PRO A 1061 24.29 -0.50 -27.03
CA PRO A 1061 25.66 -0.49 -27.52
C PRO A 1061 26.17 0.94 -27.68
N GLY A 1062 27.37 1.21 -27.15
CA GLY A 1062 28.14 2.45 -27.36
C GLY A 1062 29.55 2.18 -27.86
N GLY A 1063 30.48 3.10 -27.62
CA GLY A 1063 31.91 2.91 -27.88
C GLY A 1063 32.62 2.11 -26.78
N PRO A 1064 33.94 1.84 -26.93
CA PRO A 1064 34.66 0.82 -26.15
C PRO A 1064 34.67 0.95 -24.62
N THR A 1065 34.23 2.08 -24.07
CA THR A 1065 34.18 2.38 -22.63
C THR A 1065 32.79 2.75 -22.13
N PHE A 1066 31.77 2.63 -22.97
CA PHE A 1066 30.38 2.93 -22.62
C PHE A 1066 29.88 1.98 -21.52
N GLY A 1067 29.48 2.52 -20.38
CA GLY A 1067 29.11 1.73 -19.20
C GLY A 1067 30.24 1.46 -18.22
N ARG A 1068 31.42 2.10 -18.38
CA ARG A 1068 32.52 2.10 -17.40
C ARG A 1068 32.08 2.59 -16.01
N SER A 1069 31.04 3.43 -15.95
CA SER A 1069 30.29 3.77 -14.73
C SER A 1069 28.80 3.90 -15.05
N LEU A 1070 27.96 3.55 -14.06
CA LEU A 1070 26.50 3.44 -14.18
C LEU A 1070 25.83 4.05 -12.94
N ALA A 1071 24.80 4.87 -13.14
CA ALA A 1071 23.88 5.30 -12.09
C ALA A 1071 22.43 5.27 -12.60
N ALA A 1072 21.47 5.30 -11.68
CA ALA A 1072 20.05 5.26 -12.01
C ALA A 1072 19.26 6.16 -11.06
N ILE A 1073 18.52 7.12 -11.60
CA ILE A 1073 17.80 8.15 -10.84
C ILE A 1073 16.60 8.64 -11.66
N ASP A 1074 15.50 9.00 -11.00
CA ASP A 1074 14.34 9.62 -11.68
C ASP A 1074 14.67 11.09 -11.96
N THR A 1075 14.83 11.45 -13.23
CA THR A 1075 15.18 12.81 -13.66
C THR A 1075 13.97 13.59 -14.18
N ASN A 1076 12.92 12.91 -14.66
CA ASN A 1076 11.78 13.53 -15.34
C ASN A 1076 10.49 13.53 -14.49
N GLY A 1077 10.51 12.91 -13.31
CA GLY A 1077 9.44 12.84 -12.32
C GLY A 1077 8.37 11.79 -12.62
N ASP A 1078 8.64 10.84 -13.52
CA ASP A 1078 7.66 9.84 -13.95
C ASP A 1078 7.60 8.57 -13.06
N SER A 1079 8.45 8.53 -12.02
CA SER A 1079 8.64 7.43 -11.05
C SER A 1079 9.37 6.20 -11.59
N ILE A 1080 9.88 6.22 -12.82
CA ILE A 1080 10.89 5.29 -13.32
C ILE A 1080 12.27 5.95 -13.15
N ARG A 1081 13.31 5.15 -12.92
CA ARG A 1081 14.70 5.66 -12.92
C ARG A 1081 15.26 5.66 -14.34
N ASP A 1082 15.69 6.83 -14.78
CA ASP A 1082 16.47 7.03 -15.98
C ASP A 1082 17.90 6.50 -15.78
N LEU A 1083 18.57 6.16 -16.89
CA LEU A 1083 19.89 5.52 -16.84
C LEU A 1083 20.99 6.53 -17.19
N ILE A 1084 21.86 6.82 -16.22
CA ILE A 1084 23.02 7.70 -16.38
C ILE A 1084 24.25 6.81 -16.65
N ILE A 1085 24.84 6.96 -17.84
CA ILE A 1085 25.88 6.05 -18.35
C ILE A 1085 27.13 6.85 -18.74
N GLY A 1086 28.26 6.52 -18.12
CA GLY A 1086 29.56 7.10 -18.43
C GLY A 1086 30.26 6.41 -19.61
N GLU A 1087 30.83 7.21 -20.52
CA GLU A 1087 31.73 6.79 -21.59
C GLU A 1087 33.03 7.65 -21.54
N PRO A 1088 33.91 7.42 -20.56
CA PRO A 1088 35.19 8.10 -20.43
C PRO A 1088 36.20 7.56 -21.44
N THR A 1089 37.08 8.41 -21.95
CA THR A 1089 38.20 8.00 -22.82
C THR A 1089 39.50 8.60 -22.29
N ALA A 1090 40.65 8.11 -22.76
CA ALA A 1090 41.96 8.60 -22.30
C ALA A 1090 42.17 10.12 -22.49
N ASN A 1091 41.51 10.72 -23.48
CA ASN A 1091 41.69 12.14 -23.83
C ASN A 1091 40.44 13.01 -23.62
N SER A 1092 39.25 12.43 -23.43
CA SER A 1092 37.99 13.17 -23.31
C SER A 1092 36.91 12.31 -22.65
N GLY A 1093 35.65 12.75 -22.60
CA GLY A 1093 34.55 11.90 -22.14
C GLY A 1093 33.20 12.23 -22.76
N THR A 1094 32.24 11.31 -22.57
CA THR A 1094 30.82 11.51 -22.88
C THR A 1094 29.96 10.96 -21.74
N LEU A 1095 28.86 11.65 -21.47
CA LEU A 1095 27.78 11.19 -20.61
C LEU A 1095 26.50 11.00 -21.43
N TRP A 1096 25.82 9.89 -21.20
CA TRP A 1096 24.54 9.57 -21.81
C TRP A 1096 23.45 9.45 -20.75
N CYS A 1097 22.26 9.94 -21.09
CA CYS A 1097 21.04 9.66 -20.35
C CYS A 1097 20.11 8.85 -21.25
N TYR A 1098 19.55 7.76 -20.72
CA TYR A 1098 18.40 7.08 -21.32
C TYR A 1098 17.16 7.43 -20.50
N ASP A 1099 16.29 8.26 -21.08
CA ASP A 1099 14.96 8.56 -20.55
C ASP A 1099 14.01 7.42 -20.93
N LYS A 1100 13.24 6.96 -19.94
CA LYS A 1100 12.23 5.91 -20.12
C LYS A 1100 10.79 6.32 -19.79
N ALA A 1101 10.28 7.31 -20.50
CA ALA A 1101 8.89 7.42 -20.96
C ALA A 1101 7.85 6.50 -20.30
N THR A 1102 7.50 6.84 -19.06
CA THR A 1102 6.42 6.33 -18.19
C THR A 1102 5.84 4.96 -18.56
N VAL A 1103 6.63 3.89 -18.56
CA VAL A 1103 6.09 2.52 -18.64
C VAL A 1103 5.41 2.13 -17.33
N SER A 1104 4.26 2.77 -17.05
CA SER A 1104 3.14 2.13 -16.36
C SER A 1104 3.00 0.71 -16.91
N GLY A 1105 3.28 -0.29 -16.08
CA GLY A 1105 3.81 -1.59 -16.49
C GLY A 1105 3.13 -2.17 -17.75
N PRO A 1106 3.93 -2.69 -18.71
CA PRO A 1106 3.55 -2.80 -20.12
C PRO A 1106 2.15 -3.39 -20.30
N SER A 1107 1.27 -2.62 -20.95
CA SER A 1107 -0.11 -3.01 -21.23
C SER A 1107 -0.13 -4.44 -21.78
N ARG A 1108 -0.66 -5.40 -21.01
CA ARG A 1108 -0.41 -6.86 -21.14
C ARG A 1108 -0.94 -7.53 -22.43
N TRP A 1109 -1.25 -6.75 -23.46
CA TRP A 1109 -2.09 -7.11 -24.60
C TRP A 1109 -1.58 -6.53 -25.93
N THR A 1110 -0.54 -7.13 -26.52
CA THR A 1110 -0.26 -6.96 -27.96
C THR A 1110 -1.12 -7.93 -28.78
N ARG A 1111 -1.67 -7.49 -29.92
CA ARG A 1111 -2.41 -8.36 -30.85
C ARG A 1111 -1.43 -9.18 -31.68
N TYR A 1112 -1.54 -10.50 -31.62
CA TYR A 1112 -0.70 -11.42 -32.40
C TYR A 1112 -1.56 -12.49 -33.09
N GLY A 1113 -1.93 -12.21 -34.34
CA GLY A 1113 -2.86 -13.00 -35.15
C GLY A 1113 -3.29 -12.27 -36.42
N ALA A 1114 -3.35 -10.93 -36.35
CA ALA A 1114 -3.72 -10.04 -37.47
C ALA A 1114 -2.94 -10.22 -38.79
N THR A 1115 -1.73 -10.79 -38.76
CA THR A 1115 -0.89 -11.09 -39.94
C THR A 1115 -1.21 -12.44 -40.60
N CYS A 1116 -1.91 -13.35 -39.91
CA CYS A 1116 -2.14 -14.70 -40.37
C CYS A 1116 -3.27 -14.75 -41.41
N LYS A 1117 -2.97 -15.13 -42.66
CA LYS A 1117 -3.91 -15.07 -43.79
C LYS A 1117 -5.19 -15.87 -43.50
N GLY A 1118 -6.34 -15.22 -43.66
CA GLY A 1118 -7.67 -15.76 -43.33
C GLY A 1118 -8.16 -15.46 -41.90
N SER A 1119 -7.30 -14.97 -41.01
CA SER A 1119 -7.63 -14.77 -39.57
C SER A 1119 -8.18 -13.37 -39.24
N ALA A 1120 -8.40 -12.53 -40.24
CA ALA A 1120 -8.92 -11.18 -40.04
C ALA A 1120 -10.33 -11.21 -39.41
N ASN A 1121 -10.47 -10.58 -38.24
CA ASN A 1121 -11.64 -10.59 -37.34
C ASN A 1121 -11.82 -11.83 -36.44
N THR A 1122 -10.87 -12.77 -36.38
CA THR A 1122 -10.92 -13.90 -35.42
C THR A 1122 -10.33 -13.50 -34.06
N TYR A 1123 -11.17 -13.14 -33.09
CA TYR A 1123 -10.74 -12.66 -31.76
C TYR A 1123 -11.36 -13.43 -30.59
N ALA A 1124 -10.59 -13.56 -29.50
CA ALA A 1124 -11.01 -14.18 -28.25
C ALA A 1124 -11.48 -13.16 -27.20
N ARG A 1125 -12.46 -13.53 -26.37
CA ARG A 1125 -13.07 -12.67 -25.33
C ARG A 1125 -13.41 -13.49 -24.08
N ILE A 1126 -13.33 -12.86 -22.90
CA ILE A 1126 -13.89 -13.38 -21.65
C ILE A 1126 -15.25 -12.70 -21.38
N LEU A 1127 -16.23 -13.48 -20.91
CA LEU A 1127 -17.52 -12.96 -20.45
C LEU A 1127 -17.50 -12.70 -18.93
N GLY A 1128 -17.95 -11.51 -18.53
CA GLY A 1128 -17.81 -10.95 -17.17
C GLY A 1128 -17.34 -9.48 -17.17
N ALA A 1129 -16.80 -9.00 -18.29
CA ALA A 1129 -16.32 -7.64 -18.51
C ALA A 1129 -17.19 -6.86 -19.53
N PRO A 1130 -17.11 -5.50 -19.57
CA PRO A 1130 -18.12 -4.64 -20.18
C PRO A 1130 -18.68 -4.99 -21.58
N SER A 1131 -19.99 -5.22 -21.66
CA SER A 1131 -20.71 -5.77 -22.82
C SER A 1131 -20.80 -4.84 -24.04
N THR A 1132 -20.45 -3.56 -23.89
CA THR A 1132 -20.46 -2.56 -24.96
C THR A 1132 -19.16 -2.48 -25.77
N GLN A 1133 -18.11 -3.21 -25.39
CA GLN A 1133 -16.88 -3.33 -26.18
C GLN A 1133 -17.09 -4.25 -27.41
N THR A 1134 -16.85 -3.70 -28.61
CA THR A 1134 -16.86 -4.44 -29.90
C THR A 1134 -15.52 -4.41 -30.65
N SER A 1135 -14.52 -3.67 -30.16
CA SER A 1135 -13.11 -3.77 -30.57
C SER A 1135 -12.25 -4.42 -29.46
N PRO A 1136 -11.18 -5.15 -29.81
CA PRO A 1136 -10.28 -5.75 -28.83
C PRO A 1136 -9.28 -4.71 -28.28
N GLU A 1137 -9.74 -3.93 -27.30
CA GLU A 1137 -8.96 -2.96 -26.52
C GLU A 1137 -9.27 -3.07 -25.03
N TYR A 1138 -8.21 -2.96 -24.22
CA TYR A 1138 -8.21 -2.73 -22.77
C TYR A 1138 -9.22 -3.49 -21.91
N LEU A 1139 -8.71 -4.58 -21.34
CA LEU A 1139 -9.03 -4.96 -19.97
C LEU A 1139 -7.74 -4.91 -19.13
N ASP A 1140 -7.29 -3.69 -18.84
CA ASP A 1140 -6.49 -3.51 -17.62
C ASP A 1140 -7.40 -3.73 -16.40
N GLY A 1141 -6.85 -4.31 -15.33
CA GLY A 1141 -7.60 -4.70 -14.14
C GLY A 1141 -8.40 -6.03 -14.23
N ALA A 1142 -8.44 -6.73 -15.37
CA ALA A 1142 -9.06 -8.06 -15.47
C ALA A 1142 -8.19 -9.18 -14.85
N GLN A 1143 -8.00 -9.12 -13.53
CA GLN A 1143 -7.50 -10.25 -12.75
C GLN A 1143 -8.59 -11.31 -12.63
N ALA A 1144 -8.45 -12.43 -13.35
CA ALA A 1144 -9.18 -13.63 -12.95
C ALA A 1144 -8.58 -14.17 -11.65
N ARG A 1145 -9.44 -14.67 -10.78
CA ARG A 1145 -9.09 -15.04 -9.40
C ARG A 1145 -8.98 -16.55 -9.28
N LEU A 1146 -8.28 -17.04 -8.26
CA LEU A 1146 -8.29 -18.47 -7.93
C LEU A 1146 -9.72 -18.98 -7.73
N GLY A 1147 -10.00 -20.19 -8.24
CA GLY A 1147 -11.33 -20.79 -8.22
C GLY A 1147 -12.38 -20.06 -9.07
N SER A 1148 -12.02 -18.98 -9.78
CA SER A 1148 -12.96 -18.30 -10.69
C SER A 1148 -13.08 -19.04 -12.02
N ALA A 1149 -14.30 -19.01 -12.55
CA ALA A 1149 -14.71 -19.71 -13.75
C ALA A 1149 -14.59 -18.79 -14.98
N ILE A 1150 -13.49 -18.88 -15.71
CA ILE A 1150 -13.28 -18.12 -16.95
C ILE A 1150 -14.15 -18.73 -18.05
N ARG A 1151 -15.05 -17.95 -18.68
CA ARG A 1151 -15.73 -18.38 -19.91
C ARG A 1151 -15.09 -17.70 -21.12
N ILE A 1152 -14.32 -18.45 -21.89
CA ILE A 1152 -13.61 -17.99 -23.09
C ILE A 1152 -14.50 -18.20 -24.32
N TYR A 1153 -14.65 -17.17 -25.13
CA TYR A 1153 -15.40 -17.19 -26.40
C TYR A 1153 -14.50 -16.71 -27.54
N VAL A 1154 -14.73 -17.20 -28.75
CA VAL A 1154 -14.23 -16.63 -30.00
C VAL A 1154 -15.38 -16.26 -30.91
N ARG A 1155 -15.19 -15.19 -31.67
CA ARG A 1155 -16.02 -14.80 -32.83
C ARG A 1155 -15.13 -14.61 -34.05
N GLY A 1156 -15.73 -14.75 -35.24
CA GLY A 1156 -15.08 -14.50 -36.52
C GLY A 1156 -14.29 -15.67 -37.10
N GLY A 1157 -14.58 -16.91 -36.70
CA GLY A 1157 -14.09 -18.10 -37.38
C GLY A 1157 -14.97 -18.50 -38.57
N ALA A 1158 -14.55 -19.53 -39.31
CA ALA A 1158 -15.41 -20.18 -40.30
C ALA A 1158 -16.68 -20.77 -39.65
N ARG A 1159 -17.79 -20.79 -40.39
CA ARG A 1159 -19.12 -21.21 -39.91
C ARG A 1159 -19.23 -22.73 -39.86
N ASN A 1160 -19.80 -23.27 -38.78
CA ASN A 1160 -19.96 -24.71 -38.55
C ASN A 1160 -18.63 -25.52 -38.53
N SER A 1161 -17.49 -24.85 -38.37
CA SER A 1161 -16.14 -25.42 -38.40
C SER A 1161 -15.66 -25.90 -37.03
N VAL A 1162 -14.73 -26.85 -36.99
CA VAL A 1162 -14.10 -27.29 -35.75
C VAL A 1162 -13.05 -26.28 -35.29
N GLY A 1163 -13.23 -25.71 -34.10
CA GLY A 1163 -12.25 -24.87 -33.40
C GLY A 1163 -11.60 -25.60 -32.23
N VAL A 1164 -10.32 -25.34 -32.02
CA VAL A 1164 -9.51 -25.84 -30.90
C VAL A 1164 -8.94 -24.66 -30.13
N LEU A 1165 -9.41 -24.45 -28.91
CA LEU A 1165 -8.78 -23.58 -27.91
C LEU A 1165 -7.55 -24.30 -27.35
N ARG A 1166 -6.40 -23.62 -27.34
CA ARG A 1166 -5.16 -24.06 -26.70
C ARG A 1166 -4.85 -23.17 -25.50
N LEU A 1167 -4.44 -23.77 -24.39
CA LEU A 1167 -4.14 -23.11 -23.12
C LEU A 1167 -2.73 -23.49 -22.63
N GLY A 1168 -2.04 -22.53 -22.05
CA GLY A 1168 -0.68 -22.70 -21.52
C GLY A 1168 -0.32 -21.65 -20.47
N ALA A 1169 0.83 -21.84 -19.83
CA ALA A 1169 1.40 -20.94 -18.81
C ALA A 1169 2.79 -20.39 -19.20
N VAL A 1170 3.29 -20.75 -20.39
CA VAL A 1170 4.59 -20.31 -20.94
C VAL A 1170 4.36 -19.84 -22.39
N ARG A 1171 4.87 -18.64 -22.71
CA ARG A 1171 4.81 -18.06 -24.06
C ARG A 1171 6.03 -18.55 -24.85
N ASN A 1172 5.80 -19.41 -25.83
CA ASN A 1172 6.82 -19.87 -26.77
C ASN A 1172 6.36 -19.52 -28.17
N GLU A 1173 7.16 -18.78 -28.92
CA GLU A 1173 6.80 -18.28 -30.25
C GLU A 1173 7.35 -19.22 -31.34
N LEU A 1174 6.47 -19.84 -32.11
CA LEU A 1174 6.80 -20.74 -33.22
C LEU A 1174 6.23 -20.18 -34.53
N PRO A 1175 7.05 -19.57 -35.40
CA PRO A 1175 6.65 -19.17 -36.74
C PRO A 1175 6.30 -20.38 -37.59
N LEU A 1176 5.19 -20.31 -38.34
CA LEU A 1176 4.66 -21.42 -39.15
C LEU A 1176 4.91 -21.27 -40.65
N ASP A 1177 5.73 -20.28 -41.04
CA ASP A 1177 6.06 -19.98 -42.45
C ASP A 1177 6.68 -21.18 -43.17
N GLY A 1178 7.64 -21.85 -42.50
CA GLY A 1178 8.32 -23.04 -43.01
C GLY A 1178 7.43 -24.29 -43.13
N ILE A 1179 6.19 -24.26 -42.62
CA ILE A 1179 5.18 -25.30 -42.81
C ILE A 1179 3.97 -24.81 -43.62
N GLY A 1180 4.13 -23.78 -44.47
CA GLY A 1180 3.10 -23.36 -45.41
C GLY A 1180 1.94 -22.55 -44.80
N MET A 1181 2.12 -22.01 -43.60
CA MET A 1181 1.23 -21.01 -42.98
C MET A 1181 1.95 -19.67 -42.79
N PRO A 1182 2.33 -18.97 -43.88
CA PRO A 1182 3.12 -17.74 -43.80
C PRO A 1182 2.38 -16.60 -43.10
N GLY A 1183 3.10 -15.86 -42.26
CA GLY A 1183 2.57 -14.79 -41.42
C GLY A 1183 1.83 -15.25 -40.17
N CYS A 1184 1.79 -16.56 -39.89
CA CYS A 1184 1.12 -17.15 -38.72
C CYS A 1184 2.15 -17.59 -37.67
N VAL A 1185 1.95 -17.18 -36.40
CA VAL A 1185 2.81 -17.56 -35.28
C VAL A 1185 1.97 -18.21 -34.18
N HIS A 1186 2.41 -19.37 -33.70
CA HIS A 1186 1.81 -20.07 -32.57
C HIS A 1186 2.55 -19.69 -31.28
N LEU A 1187 1.81 -19.23 -30.27
CA LEU A 1187 2.39 -18.51 -29.11
C LEU A 1187 2.26 -19.21 -27.75
N VAL A 1188 1.51 -20.31 -27.69
CA VAL A 1188 1.11 -20.96 -26.43
C VAL A 1188 1.74 -22.34 -26.33
N HIS A 1189 2.55 -22.60 -25.30
CA HIS A 1189 2.98 -23.98 -25.04
C HIS A 1189 1.77 -24.79 -24.54
N ASN A 1190 1.35 -25.81 -25.29
CA ASN A 1190 0.16 -26.60 -24.98
C ASN A 1190 0.28 -27.31 -23.62
N ILE A 1191 -0.58 -26.94 -22.67
CA ILE A 1191 -0.82 -27.68 -21.43
C ILE A 1191 -2.19 -28.35 -21.48
N VAL A 1192 -3.20 -27.67 -22.01
CA VAL A 1192 -4.54 -28.24 -22.25
C VAL A 1192 -5.10 -27.73 -23.58
N ALA A 1193 -5.83 -28.56 -24.30
CA ALA A 1193 -6.57 -28.17 -25.51
C ALA A 1193 -8.03 -28.63 -25.43
N PHE A 1194 -8.95 -27.80 -25.93
CA PHE A 1194 -10.39 -28.09 -25.96
C PHE A 1194 -10.94 -27.88 -27.39
N GLY A 1195 -11.67 -28.87 -27.91
CA GLY A 1195 -12.30 -28.81 -29.23
C GLY A 1195 -13.80 -28.51 -29.17
N ARG A 1196 -14.32 -27.67 -30.06
CA ARG A 1196 -15.76 -27.41 -30.24
C ARG A 1196 -16.07 -26.91 -31.66
N ALA A 1197 -17.21 -27.32 -32.21
CA ALA A 1197 -17.73 -26.70 -33.44
C ALA A 1197 -18.20 -25.25 -33.19
N THR A 1198 -17.91 -24.34 -34.13
CA THR A 1198 -18.52 -23.01 -34.21
C THR A 1198 -19.98 -23.09 -34.63
N ASP A 1199 -20.76 -22.09 -34.26
CA ASP A 1199 -22.12 -21.93 -34.73
C ASP A 1199 -22.18 -21.42 -36.19
N ARG A 1200 -23.40 -21.25 -36.68
CA ARG A 1200 -23.71 -20.69 -38.01
C ARG A 1200 -23.18 -19.26 -38.25
N ASN A 1201 -22.67 -18.58 -37.22
CA ASN A 1201 -22.11 -17.24 -37.26
C ASN A 1201 -20.57 -17.23 -37.10
N GLY A 1202 -19.93 -18.40 -36.99
CA GLY A 1202 -18.49 -18.48 -36.75
C GLY A 1202 -18.09 -18.18 -35.30
N ALA A 1203 -19.00 -18.39 -34.35
CA ALA A 1203 -18.77 -18.16 -32.92
C ALA A 1203 -18.75 -19.48 -32.14
N ALA A 1204 -17.84 -19.58 -31.17
CA ALA A 1204 -17.78 -20.69 -30.24
C ALA A 1204 -17.45 -20.19 -28.83
N GLY A 1205 -18.06 -20.79 -27.82
CA GLY A 1205 -17.68 -20.60 -26.42
C GLY A 1205 -17.18 -21.90 -25.82
N PHE A 1206 -16.22 -21.83 -24.91
CA PHE A 1206 -15.93 -22.92 -23.99
C PHE A 1206 -16.65 -22.72 -22.66
N GLY A 1207 -16.82 -23.82 -21.92
CA GLY A 1207 -17.45 -23.80 -20.61
C GLY A 1207 -16.64 -23.00 -19.57
N PRO A 1208 -17.10 -22.94 -18.32
CA PRO A 1208 -16.35 -22.36 -17.21
C PRO A 1208 -15.02 -23.11 -16.99
N LEU A 1209 -13.92 -22.59 -17.53
CA LEU A 1209 -12.57 -23.00 -17.20
C LEU A 1209 -12.26 -22.47 -15.80
N THR A 1210 -12.42 -23.33 -14.80
CA THR A 1210 -12.11 -22.98 -13.41
C THR A 1210 -10.60 -22.96 -13.24
N ILE A 1211 -10.04 -21.79 -12.89
CA ILE A 1211 -8.63 -21.71 -12.46
C ILE A 1211 -8.48 -22.59 -11.21
N PRO A 1212 -7.52 -23.54 -11.18
CA PRO A 1212 -7.25 -24.34 -9.98
C PRO A 1212 -7.08 -23.43 -8.76
N ASN A 1213 -7.70 -23.78 -7.62
CA ASN A 1213 -7.66 -22.94 -6.42
C ASN A 1213 -6.33 -23.12 -5.64
N ASP A 1214 -5.22 -23.05 -6.38
CA ASP A 1214 -3.84 -23.23 -5.95
C ASP A 1214 -3.11 -21.90 -6.15
N THR A 1215 -2.67 -21.32 -5.05
CA THR A 1215 -2.08 -19.98 -5.00
C THR A 1215 -0.73 -19.86 -5.70
N ARG A 1216 -0.05 -20.98 -6.02
CA ARG A 1216 1.18 -20.97 -6.82
C ARG A 1216 0.97 -20.40 -8.23
N TYR A 1217 -0.28 -20.29 -8.69
CA TYR A 1217 -0.63 -19.61 -9.92
C TYR A 1217 -0.90 -18.10 -9.77
N ILE A 1218 -1.01 -17.53 -8.55
CA ILE A 1218 -1.10 -16.07 -8.37
C ILE A 1218 0.19 -15.44 -8.89
N GLY A 1219 0.06 -14.43 -9.74
CA GLY A 1219 1.22 -13.85 -10.43
C GLY A 1219 1.71 -14.66 -11.64
N GLY A 1220 1.09 -15.80 -11.94
CA GLY A 1220 1.20 -16.47 -13.23
C GLY A 1220 0.25 -15.87 -14.27
N ASP A 1221 0.60 -16.02 -15.54
CA ASP A 1221 -0.23 -15.62 -16.68
C ASP A 1221 -0.84 -16.86 -17.34
N VAL A 1222 -2.17 -16.91 -17.46
CA VAL A 1222 -2.85 -17.92 -18.29
C VAL A 1222 -2.90 -17.40 -19.72
N LEU A 1223 -2.29 -18.15 -20.63
CA LEU A 1223 -2.23 -17.84 -22.06
C LEU A 1223 -3.25 -18.67 -22.83
N TRP A 1224 -3.92 -18.08 -23.81
CA TRP A 1224 -4.73 -18.83 -24.77
C TRP A 1224 -4.63 -18.29 -26.19
N GLN A 1225 -4.79 -19.21 -27.15
CA GLN A 1225 -4.90 -18.96 -28.58
C GLN A 1225 -5.81 -20.03 -29.18
N TRP A 1226 -6.61 -19.69 -30.19
CA TRP A 1226 -7.45 -20.66 -30.90
C TRP A 1226 -6.87 -20.99 -32.27
N VAL A 1227 -7.14 -22.21 -32.74
CA VAL A 1227 -6.92 -22.67 -34.11
C VAL A 1227 -8.23 -23.22 -34.65
N LEU A 1228 -8.64 -22.85 -35.86
CA LEU A 1228 -9.94 -23.18 -36.47
C LEU A 1228 -9.72 -23.88 -37.81
N VAL A 1229 -10.52 -24.91 -38.11
CA VAL A 1229 -10.50 -25.59 -39.42
C VAL A 1229 -11.34 -24.81 -40.43
N ASP A 1230 -10.68 -24.04 -41.29
CA ASP A 1230 -11.26 -23.35 -42.44
C ASP A 1230 -10.59 -23.82 -43.74
N PRO A 1231 -11.18 -24.77 -44.48
CA PRO A 1231 -10.63 -25.29 -45.73
C PRO A 1231 -10.36 -24.25 -46.83
N ALA A 1232 -10.87 -23.02 -46.71
CA ALA A 1232 -10.65 -21.95 -47.69
C ALA A 1232 -9.49 -20.99 -47.34
N ALA A 1233 -8.92 -21.06 -46.13
CA ALA A 1233 -8.02 -20.03 -45.63
C ALA A 1233 -6.57 -20.12 -46.15
N ASN A 1234 -6.00 -21.32 -46.19
CA ASN A 1234 -4.64 -21.61 -46.66
C ASN A 1234 -4.48 -23.11 -46.96
N ALA A 1235 -3.28 -23.53 -47.36
CA ALA A 1235 -2.99 -24.90 -47.80
C ALA A 1235 -3.24 -26.00 -46.75
N PHE A 1236 -3.29 -25.65 -45.47
CA PHE A 1236 -3.59 -26.58 -44.37
C PHE A 1236 -5.04 -26.49 -43.88
N GLY A 1237 -5.81 -25.55 -44.42
CA GLY A 1237 -7.20 -25.32 -44.04
C GLY A 1237 -7.35 -24.83 -42.59
N LEU A 1238 -6.45 -23.97 -42.10
CA LEU A 1238 -6.43 -23.51 -40.69
C LEU A 1238 -6.37 -21.97 -40.55
N THR A 1239 -7.19 -21.39 -39.67
CA THR A 1239 -7.05 -19.99 -39.18
C THR A 1239 -6.73 -19.94 -37.69
N MET A 1240 -6.23 -18.81 -37.19
CA MET A 1240 -5.77 -18.67 -35.80
C MET A 1240 -6.30 -17.37 -35.17
N SER A 1241 -6.66 -17.39 -33.88
CA SER A 1241 -7.01 -16.13 -33.20
C SER A 1241 -5.77 -15.32 -32.81
N ASP A 1242 -6.00 -14.03 -32.50
CA ASP A 1242 -5.10 -13.30 -31.60
C ASP A 1242 -4.85 -14.13 -30.32
N ALA A 1243 -3.60 -14.18 -29.87
CA ALA A 1243 -3.25 -14.74 -28.56
C ALA A 1243 -3.55 -13.74 -27.41
N ALA A 1244 -3.89 -14.27 -26.24
CA ALA A 1244 -4.40 -13.48 -25.11
C ALA A 1244 -3.82 -14.01 -23.78
N ALA A 1245 -3.57 -13.11 -22.82
CA ALA A 1245 -2.79 -13.39 -21.61
C ALA A 1245 -3.40 -12.75 -20.36
N MET A 1246 -3.82 -13.53 -19.37
CA MET A 1246 -4.46 -13.02 -18.15
C MET A 1246 -3.68 -13.38 -16.89
N ARG A 1247 -3.31 -12.34 -16.13
CA ARG A 1247 -2.73 -12.46 -14.80
C ARG A 1247 -3.76 -13.08 -13.85
N ILE A 1248 -3.39 -14.17 -13.19
CA ILE A 1248 -4.16 -14.66 -12.05
C ILE A 1248 -3.85 -13.77 -10.85
N GLY A 1249 -4.88 -13.09 -10.34
CA GLY A 1249 -4.79 -12.24 -9.15
C GLY A 1249 -5.31 -12.93 -7.89
N ALA A 1250 -4.99 -12.34 -6.75
CA ALA A 1250 -5.70 -12.64 -5.52
C ALA A 1250 -7.19 -12.26 -5.65
N LYS A 1251 -8.05 -13.00 -4.95
CA LYS A 1251 -9.46 -12.63 -4.76
C LYS A 1251 -9.49 -11.38 -3.85
N ARG A 1252 -9.96 -10.23 -4.34
CA ARG A 1252 -10.46 -9.15 -3.46
C ARG A 1252 -11.78 -9.59 -2.82
#